data_AF-A0A4S2KDX1-F1
#
_entry.id   AF-A0A4S2KDX1-F1
#
_cell.length_a   1.000
_cell.length_b   1.000
_cell.length_c   1.000
_cell.angle_alpha   90.00
_cell.angle_beta   90.00
_cell.angle_gamma   90.00
#
_symmetry.space_group_name_H-M   'P 1'
#
loop_
_entity.id
_entity.type
_entity.pdbx_description
1 polymer ?
#
loop_
_entity_poly.entity_id
_entity_poly.type
_entity_poly.pdbx_seq_one_letter_code
_entity_poly.pdbx_strand_id
1 'polypeptide(L)'
;MAITNFQRMIKDRIPILKWMPQYKLKDALGDLVAGLTVGLTLIPQAIAYAGLAGLDPQYGLYSAFAGSFVYIFFGTCREVNIGPTALLSLLTWTYASGIPEYAALLCFLSGCITILLGILRLGFLIEFISIPVVSGFTSAASVIIACSQIKSLLGLNIHGESFVEIWAVASYIFETHGGAPYILTGHIDAGLPIVEPPPFSRTVGNQTETFIDMAKKFKFGILVIPFISIIGNVAIAKAFSHGMPLDATQEMLTLGLCNLVGSFFQSMPVTGSFSRSAVNNASGVRTPLGGIYTGILVILSLSLLTPYFYYIPKATLSSVIISAVIFMVEIERDLIPAFVTFLACLFVGVELGILIGTLLDLAILVYLNARPTINIEHRNISTIDYFLVRPSAGILFPAVDHLRMYLTKNPGMNVVLDCEHIDRIDFTAAQSISMMIKDFRKNNCQLIMLRANCAILTSIQSLSDKQILMARDEVDLIAILGGPKGMTHDLAIVSKTNERASTWLMATEADRWKKKTCLDRLRKLASRRVPILAWLPKYNSEKFFSDVIAGVTVGLTVMPQGLAYATLAGLKPQYGLYSAFMGAIVYVIFGSCKDITIGPTALMALMTHDYVEGRNADFAILLAFLSGCLQLLMACLRLGVLVDFISIPVTVGFTSATSVIIVASQLKGLLGLKISSQGFVDTSIKVFENIGDTSPWDAGMSISCIAILLLFRKMKDVKLHAIGKKSTNYQQIIAKAIWLLSTARNAIVVVICSVIAYKYDSSESGSPFILTGPVRSGLPPFGLPPFSTQVNNQTFTFTQMCSELGASIVLVPIIAVLGNVAIAKAFMNEGKVDASQELLTLGICNILGSCASSMPVTGSFSRSAVNHASGVKTPMGGLYTGILIILALSLLTPYFYYIPKASLSAVIICAVIYMIEYEVVKLMWKSSKKDLVPMFVTFLFCLVIGVEYGILSGVGINLMFLLYPSARPTVHVDKCTTDCGAEYLLVTPGNSLYFPAVDFIKQSVGNAGIKQGSSQIPVVVDCRYILGADFTAAKGMKTLINEFSSRKQGLYFYNPRSDVVTVLKGACGDEFQYVSTQEELSYLLSTIQDKSSHQLLEQTHDKLHSSLMLNNSEMIHRNARGSCHELSEVTSTLLHATAS
;
A
#
# COMPACT_ATOMS: atom_id res chain seq x y z
N MET A 1 23.36 34.60 -4.83
CA MET A 1 22.21 33.67 -5.03
C MET A 1 22.48 32.29 -4.42
N ALA A 2 23.59 31.61 -4.73
CA ALA A 2 23.94 30.32 -4.11
C ALA A 2 24.17 30.40 -2.58
N ILE A 3 24.91 31.41 -2.10
CA ILE A 3 25.12 31.66 -0.65
C ILE A 3 23.81 31.99 0.06
N THR A 4 22.96 32.81 -0.57
CA THR A 4 21.64 33.18 -0.06
C THR A 4 20.70 31.98 0.00
N ASN A 5 20.73 31.10 -1.00
CA ASN A 5 19.99 29.83 -1.00
C ASN A 5 20.53 28.86 0.05
N PHE A 6 21.84 28.80 0.24
CA PHE A 6 22.49 27.98 1.26
C PHE A 6 22.14 28.45 2.69
N GLN A 7 22.19 29.76 2.95
CA GLN A 7 21.76 30.34 4.23
C GLN A 7 20.28 30.09 4.50
N ARG A 8 19.42 30.16 3.47
CA ARG A 8 17.99 29.84 3.59
C ARG A 8 17.78 28.36 3.90
N MET A 9 18.49 27.48 3.21
CA MET A 9 18.46 26.02 3.45
C MET A 9 18.91 25.69 4.88
N ILE A 10 19.96 26.33 5.40
CA ILE A 10 20.43 26.14 6.78
C ILE A 10 19.38 26.63 7.78
N LYS A 11 18.80 27.83 7.58
CA LYS A 11 17.73 28.34 8.45
C LYS A 11 16.48 27.45 8.44
N ASP A 12 16.19 26.80 7.31
CA ASP A 12 15.05 25.89 7.21
C ASP A 12 15.30 24.54 7.90
N ARG A 13 16.54 24.05 7.93
CA ARG A 13 16.93 22.78 8.58
C ARG A 13 17.31 22.88 10.05
N ILE A 14 17.62 24.08 10.53
CA ILE A 14 18.01 24.34 11.92
C ILE A 14 17.06 25.41 12.50
N PRO A 15 15.87 25.01 13.02
CA PRO A 15 14.84 25.92 13.50
C PRO A 15 15.31 26.90 14.59
N ILE A 16 16.32 26.54 15.40
CA ILE A 16 16.88 27.46 16.42
C ILE A 16 17.37 28.79 15.83
N LEU A 17 17.86 28.79 14.58
CA LEU A 17 18.31 30.00 13.91
C LEU A 17 17.15 30.94 13.53
N LYS A 18 15.90 30.45 13.54
CA LYS A 18 14.69 31.25 13.27
C LYS A 18 14.10 31.85 14.55
N TRP A 19 13.96 31.07 15.61
CA TRP A 19 13.24 31.51 16.81
C TRP A 19 14.17 32.20 17.84
N MET A 20 15.44 31.80 17.96
CA MET A 20 16.37 32.36 18.96
C MET A 20 16.54 33.89 18.84
N PRO A 21 16.66 34.50 17.63
CA PRO A 21 16.76 35.95 17.51
C PRO A 21 15.50 36.71 17.91
N GLN A 22 14.35 36.03 17.97
CA GLN A 22 13.05 36.62 18.34
C GLN A 22 12.72 36.44 19.83
N TYR A 23 13.61 35.79 20.59
CA TYR A 23 13.39 35.46 21.99
C TYR A 23 13.37 36.70 22.88
N LYS A 24 12.33 36.84 23.71
CA LYS A 24 12.18 37.96 24.65
C LYS A 24 12.36 37.45 26.08
N LEU A 25 12.98 38.28 26.93
CA LEU A 25 13.24 37.93 28.33
C LEU A 25 11.97 37.58 29.13
N LYS A 26 10.82 38.15 28.74
CA LYS A 26 9.52 37.85 29.33
C LYS A 26 9.04 36.40 29.10
N ASP A 27 9.53 35.75 28.05
CA ASP A 27 9.17 34.38 27.69
C ASP A 27 9.97 33.36 28.52
N ALA A 28 11.10 33.77 29.09
CA ALA A 28 11.99 32.92 29.89
C ALA A 28 11.35 32.40 31.18
N LEU A 29 10.48 33.19 31.81
CA LEU A 29 9.79 32.75 33.02
C LEU A 29 8.78 31.64 32.71
N GLY A 30 8.08 31.73 31.57
CA GLY A 30 7.18 30.67 31.10
C GLY A 30 7.94 29.40 30.76
N ASP A 31 9.06 29.51 30.05
CA ASP A 31 9.90 28.35 29.69
C ASP A 31 10.55 27.69 30.92
N LEU A 32 10.94 28.47 31.92
CA LEU A 32 11.48 27.96 33.18
C LEU A 32 10.42 27.18 33.98
N VAL A 33 9.23 27.75 34.15
CA VAL A 33 8.13 27.07 34.87
C VAL A 33 7.72 25.80 34.13
N ALA A 34 7.58 25.86 32.81
CA ALA A 34 7.25 24.69 32.01
C ALA A 34 8.34 23.62 32.09
N GLY A 35 9.61 23.99 31.94
CA GLY A 35 10.72 23.04 32.00
C GLY A 35 10.92 22.40 33.37
N LEU A 36 10.73 23.13 34.48
CA LEU A 36 10.75 22.56 35.82
C LEU A 36 9.58 21.59 36.05
N THR A 37 8.37 21.97 35.64
CA THR A 37 7.16 21.14 35.78
C THR A 37 7.28 19.85 34.98
N VAL A 38 7.77 19.93 33.74
CA VAL A 38 8.02 18.77 32.90
C VAL A 38 9.17 17.92 33.45
N GLY A 39 10.25 18.52 33.94
CA GLY A 39 11.35 17.78 34.58
C GLY A 39 10.91 16.97 35.81
N LEU A 40 10.08 17.57 36.67
CA LEU A 40 9.53 16.90 37.86
C LEU A 40 8.61 15.73 37.52
N THR A 41 7.93 15.76 36.37
CA THR A 41 7.13 14.63 35.88
C THR A 41 7.97 13.59 35.14
N LEU A 42 9.01 14.02 34.41
CA LEU A 42 9.89 13.17 33.62
C LEU A 42 10.77 12.26 34.49
N ILE A 43 11.32 12.75 35.61
CA ILE A 43 12.25 11.98 36.44
C ILE A 43 11.60 10.68 36.98
N PRO A 44 10.43 10.72 37.67
CA PRO A 44 9.78 9.49 38.13
C PRO A 44 9.35 8.58 36.97
N GLN A 45 8.86 9.16 35.87
CA GLN A 45 8.45 8.38 34.69
C GLN A 45 9.62 7.65 34.05
N ALA A 46 10.78 8.30 33.91
CA ALA A 46 11.98 7.74 33.32
C ALA A 46 12.49 6.52 34.12
N ILE A 47 12.54 6.63 35.45
CA ILE A 47 12.90 5.54 36.36
C ILE A 47 11.94 4.34 36.19
N ALA A 48 10.63 4.62 36.13
CA ALA A 48 9.62 3.59 35.99
C ALA A 48 9.67 2.88 34.61
N TYR A 49 9.96 3.65 33.56
CA TYR A 49 10.07 3.15 32.19
C TYR A 49 11.33 2.31 31.96
N ALA A 50 12.45 2.61 32.63
CA ALA A 50 13.60 1.70 32.65
C ALA A 50 13.20 0.30 33.18
N GLY A 51 12.43 0.27 34.27
CA GLY A 51 11.90 -0.97 34.83
C GLY A 51 10.98 -1.74 33.88
N LEU A 52 10.21 -1.05 33.03
CA LEU A 52 9.42 -1.69 31.97
C LEU A 52 10.28 -2.30 30.85
N ALA A 53 11.43 -1.68 30.56
CA ALA A 53 12.42 -2.21 29.63
C ALA A 53 13.30 -3.30 30.23
N GLY A 54 13.11 -3.63 31.52
CA GLY A 54 13.95 -4.54 32.28
C GLY A 54 15.38 -4.05 32.52
N LEU A 55 15.59 -2.73 32.42
CA LEU A 55 16.87 -2.07 32.63
C LEU A 55 16.92 -1.43 34.02
N ASP A 56 18.13 -1.17 34.50
CA ASP A 56 18.33 -0.43 35.75
C ASP A 56 17.80 1.02 35.63
N PRO A 57 17.30 1.61 36.73
CA PRO A 57 16.70 2.95 36.74
C PRO A 57 17.51 4.05 36.06
N GLN A 58 18.85 3.98 36.15
CA GLN A 58 19.76 4.98 35.56
C GLN A 58 19.63 5.08 34.05
N TYR A 59 19.42 3.97 33.33
CA TYR A 59 19.25 3.97 31.88
C TYR A 59 17.99 4.74 31.43
N GLY A 60 16.97 4.79 32.29
CA GLY A 60 15.79 5.65 32.08
C GLY A 60 16.14 7.13 32.12
N LEU A 61 16.89 7.54 33.13
CA LEU A 61 17.35 8.94 33.29
C LEU A 61 18.34 9.34 32.19
N TYR A 62 19.23 8.44 31.76
CA TYR A 62 20.10 8.66 30.60
C TYR A 62 19.30 8.90 29.33
N SER A 63 18.20 8.17 29.17
CA SER A 63 17.30 8.33 28.02
C SER A 63 16.52 9.65 28.07
N ALA A 64 16.21 10.17 29.26
CA ALA A 64 15.55 11.46 29.44
C ALA A 64 16.47 12.66 29.11
N PHE A 65 17.79 12.46 29.13
CA PHE A 65 18.78 13.52 28.94
C PHE A 65 18.92 13.98 27.48
N ALA A 66 19.37 13.09 26.59
CA ALA A 66 19.77 13.48 25.23
C ALA A 66 18.62 14.08 24.39
N GLY A 67 17.41 13.53 24.53
CA GLY A 67 16.22 14.03 23.85
C GLY A 67 15.89 15.48 24.20
N SER A 68 16.03 15.85 25.48
CA SER A 68 15.75 17.20 25.97
C SER A 68 16.69 18.26 25.39
N PHE A 69 17.95 17.90 25.11
CA PHE A 69 18.95 18.81 24.53
C PHE A 69 18.88 18.90 23.01
N VAL A 70 18.79 17.75 22.32
CA VAL A 70 18.84 17.72 20.85
C VAL A 70 17.59 18.34 20.23
N TYR A 71 16.42 18.16 20.84
CA TYR A 71 15.15 18.64 20.29
C TYR A 71 15.08 20.17 20.16
N ILE A 72 15.76 20.93 21.03
CA ILE A 72 15.75 22.40 21.01
C ILE A 72 16.35 22.97 19.71
N PHE A 73 17.38 22.31 19.18
CA PHE A 73 18.10 22.77 18.00
C PHE A 73 17.34 22.49 16.70
N PHE A 74 16.70 21.32 16.63
CA PHE A 74 16.16 20.78 15.36
C PHE A 74 14.63 20.65 15.34
N GLY A 75 13.96 20.66 16.49
CA GLY A 75 12.51 20.49 16.64
C GLY A 75 11.71 21.67 16.11
N THR A 76 10.50 21.38 15.62
CA THR A 76 9.60 22.38 15.03
C THR A 76 8.44 22.77 15.96
N CYS A 77 8.03 21.87 16.85
CA CYS A 77 7.00 22.12 17.86
C CYS A 77 7.66 22.46 19.20
N ARG A 78 7.16 23.46 19.94
CA ARG A 78 7.74 23.85 21.24
C ARG A 78 7.15 23.07 22.41
N GLU A 79 5.96 22.51 22.21
CA GLU A 79 5.18 21.79 23.21
C GLU A 79 5.67 20.34 23.38
N VAL A 80 6.28 19.75 22.34
CA VAL A 80 6.76 18.36 22.35
C VAL A 80 7.96 18.21 23.29
N ASN A 81 7.88 17.23 24.19
CA ASN A 81 8.99 16.83 25.05
C ASN A 81 9.40 15.37 24.75
N ILE A 82 10.67 15.16 24.39
CA ILE A 82 11.24 13.85 24.05
C ILE A 82 11.82 13.16 25.28
N GLY A 83 11.60 11.86 25.42
CA GLY A 83 12.28 11.02 26.40
C GLY A 83 11.76 9.59 26.39
N PRO A 84 12.05 8.76 27.39
CA PRO A 84 11.52 7.40 27.45
C PRO A 84 9.99 7.41 27.54
N THR A 85 9.35 6.42 26.92
CA THR A 85 7.92 6.22 26.98
C THR A 85 7.59 4.77 27.31
N ALA A 86 6.44 4.53 27.93
CA ALA A 86 6.00 3.19 28.32
C ALA A 86 6.02 2.21 27.15
N LEU A 87 5.53 2.64 25.98
CA LEU A 87 5.46 1.80 24.78
C LEU A 87 6.86 1.41 24.30
N LEU A 88 7.76 2.37 24.07
CA LEU A 88 9.12 2.04 23.62
C LEU A 88 9.90 1.21 24.64
N SER A 89 9.60 1.36 25.92
CA SER A 89 10.21 0.56 26.98
C SER A 89 9.80 -0.91 26.88
N LEU A 90 8.50 -1.17 26.66
CA LEU A 90 7.99 -2.53 26.45
C LEU A 90 8.57 -3.17 25.18
N LEU A 91 8.66 -2.42 24.09
CA LEU A 91 9.27 -2.93 22.85
C LEU A 91 10.76 -3.19 23.02
N THR A 92 11.45 -2.32 23.76
CA THR A 92 12.85 -2.52 24.11
C THR A 92 13.00 -3.81 24.91
N TRP A 93 12.12 -4.12 25.86
CA TRP A 93 12.12 -5.42 26.53
C TRP A 93 11.93 -6.59 25.55
N THR A 94 10.95 -6.52 24.65
CA THR A 94 10.68 -7.59 23.67
C THR A 94 11.89 -7.91 22.79
N TYR A 95 12.68 -6.91 22.39
CA TYR A 95 13.80 -7.10 21.45
C TYR A 95 15.18 -7.11 22.11
N ALA A 96 15.36 -6.46 23.26
CA ALA A 96 16.62 -6.39 24.00
C ALA A 96 16.66 -7.30 25.24
N SER A 97 15.51 -7.85 25.67
CA SER A 97 15.39 -8.79 26.79
C SER A 97 16.05 -8.31 28.09
N GLY A 98 15.95 -7.01 28.39
CA GLY A 98 16.53 -6.40 29.59
C GLY A 98 18.05 -6.20 29.56
N ILE A 99 18.70 -6.35 28.39
CA ILE A 99 20.15 -6.19 28.26
C ILE A 99 20.46 -4.76 27.77
N PRO A 100 21.23 -3.95 28.53
CA PRO A 100 21.48 -2.54 28.20
C PRO A 100 22.23 -2.36 26.88
N GLU A 101 23.16 -3.26 26.54
CA GLU A 101 23.91 -3.19 25.29
C GLU A 101 23.01 -3.35 24.06
N TYR A 102 22.04 -4.27 24.14
CA TYR A 102 21.04 -4.44 23.08
C TYR A 102 20.11 -3.23 23.00
N ALA A 103 19.70 -2.64 24.13
CA ALA A 103 18.86 -1.44 24.15
C ALA A 103 19.56 -0.22 23.52
N ALA A 104 20.84 0.00 23.83
CA ALA A 104 21.64 1.08 23.26
C ALA A 104 21.89 0.90 21.74
N LEU A 105 22.21 -0.33 21.30
CA LEU A 105 22.37 -0.64 19.88
C LEU A 105 21.05 -0.46 19.11
N LEU A 106 19.94 -0.85 19.71
CA LEU A 106 18.60 -0.70 19.12
C LEU A 106 18.21 0.79 19.00
N CYS A 107 18.58 1.62 19.99
CA CYS A 107 18.45 3.06 19.94
C CYS A 107 19.28 3.67 18.79
N PHE A 108 20.53 3.24 18.61
CA PHE A 108 21.39 3.67 17.51
C PHE A 108 20.80 3.32 16.13
N LEU A 109 20.38 2.07 15.94
CA LEU A 109 19.78 1.59 14.69
C LEU A 109 18.47 2.32 14.39
N SER A 110 17.63 2.53 15.40
CA SER A 110 16.40 3.32 15.30
C SER A 110 16.69 4.77 14.88
N GLY A 111 17.72 5.39 15.45
CA GLY A 111 18.17 6.73 15.07
C GLY A 111 18.61 6.80 13.61
N CYS A 112 19.46 5.86 13.17
CA CYS A 112 19.97 5.80 11.79
C CYS A 112 18.84 5.61 10.76
N ILE A 113 17.91 4.68 11.02
CA ILE A 113 16.78 4.41 10.13
C ILE A 113 15.86 5.62 10.06
N THR A 114 15.55 6.22 11.20
CA THR A 114 14.70 7.42 11.25
C THR A 114 15.33 8.60 10.50
N ILE A 115 16.65 8.82 10.63
CA ILE A 115 17.38 9.82 9.84
C ILE A 115 17.32 9.50 8.34
N LEU A 116 17.56 8.25 7.95
CA LEU A 116 17.50 7.83 6.54
C LEU A 116 16.12 8.13 5.94
N LEU A 117 15.03 7.78 6.64
CA LEU A 117 13.66 8.07 6.22
C LEU A 117 13.42 9.59 6.10
N GLY A 118 13.97 10.39 7.02
CA GLY A 118 13.93 11.85 6.96
C GLY A 118 14.72 12.42 5.77
N ILE A 119 15.90 11.89 5.44
CA ILE A 119 16.71 12.29 4.28
C ILE A 119 15.98 11.99 2.98
N LEU A 120 15.34 10.81 2.89
CA LEU A 120 14.50 10.40 1.76
C LEU A 120 13.20 11.20 1.66
N ARG A 121 12.93 12.13 2.60
CA ARG A 121 11.71 12.96 2.68
C ARG A 121 10.43 12.13 2.73
N LEU A 122 10.48 10.99 3.41
CA LEU A 122 9.34 10.08 3.57
C LEU A 122 8.36 10.53 4.66
N GLY A 123 8.46 11.77 5.16
CA GLY A 123 7.53 12.33 6.15
C GLY A 123 6.08 12.41 5.67
N PHE A 124 5.83 12.41 4.36
CA PHE A 124 4.47 12.32 3.82
C PHE A 124 3.79 10.97 4.14
N LEU A 125 4.55 9.90 4.44
CA LEU A 125 3.96 8.60 4.80
C LEU A 125 3.14 8.67 6.09
N ILE A 126 3.47 9.60 6.98
CA ILE A 126 2.78 9.77 8.26
C ILE A 126 1.39 10.38 8.05
N GLU A 127 1.16 11.10 6.95
CA GLU A 127 -0.15 11.65 6.60
C GLU A 127 -1.17 10.54 6.26
N PHE A 128 -0.71 9.30 6.01
CA PHE A 128 -1.58 8.13 5.82
C PHE A 128 -2.02 7.47 7.13
N ILE A 129 -1.66 8.02 8.28
CA ILE A 129 -2.16 7.57 9.58
C ILE A 129 -3.30 8.50 9.97
N SER A 130 -4.53 7.97 9.93
CA SER A 130 -5.71 8.75 10.28
C SER A 130 -5.76 9.03 11.78
N ILE A 131 -6.40 10.14 12.17
CA ILE A 131 -6.72 10.45 13.56
C ILE A 131 -7.42 9.28 14.28
N PRO A 132 -8.42 8.60 13.67
CA PRO A 132 -9.05 7.40 14.22
C PRO A 132 -8.11 6.25 14.58
N VAL A 133 -7.13 5.95 13.73
CA VAL A 133 -6.13 4.90 14.02
C VAL A 133 -5.26 5.31 15.20
N VAL A 134 -4.82 6.57 15.25
CA VAL A 134 -4.07 7.10 16.39
C VAL A 134 -4.89 7.00 17.67
N SER A 135 -6.16 7.41 17.64
CA SER A 135 -7.07 7.37 18.80
C SER A 135 -7.32 5.93 19.29
N GLY A 136 -7.61 5.00 18.38
CA GLY A 136 -7.79 3.59 18.72
C GLY A 136 -6.53 2.96 19.33
N PHE A 137 -5.36 3.32 18.81
CA PHE A 137 -4.07 2.92 19.35
C PHE A 137 -3.80 3.53 20.75
N THR A 138 -3.98 4.84 20.93
CA THR A 138 -3.72 5.50 22.23
C THR A 138 -4.65 4.96 23.32
N SER A 139 -5.90 4.67 22.98
CA SER A 139 -6.88 4.05 23.89
C SER A 139 -6.56 2.60 24.23
N ALA A 140 -6.02 1.80 23.29
CA ALA A 140 -5.59 0.44 23.61
C ALA A 140 -4.28 0.41 24.40
N ALA A 141 -3.30 1.23 24.01
CA ALA A 141 -2.02 1.36 24.70
C ALA A 141 -2.23 1.82 26.15
N SER A 142 -3.15 2.75 26.39
CA SER A 142 -3.48 3.19 27.75
C SER A 142 -4.04 2.06 28.61
N VAL A 143 -4.97 1.25 28.09
CA VAL A 143 -5.48 0.08 28.82
C VAL A 143 -4.36 -0.92 29.12
N ILE A 144 -3.52 -1.26 28.13
CA ILE A 144 -2.40 -2.20 28.30
C ILE A 144 -1.42 -1.70 29.35
N ILE A 145 -1.05 -0.41 29.29
CA ILE A 145 -0.14 0.20 30.25
C ILE A 145 -0.77 0.17 31.65
N ALA A 146 -2.03 0.61 31.80
CA ALA A 146 -2.71 0.59 33.09
C ALA A 146 -2.71 -0.83 33.71
N CYS A 147 -3.05 -1.85 32.92
CA CYS A 147 -3.01 -3.24 33.35
C CYS A 147 -1.60 -3.72 33.72
N SER A 148 -0.57 -3.32 32.96
CA SER A 148 0.83 -3.69 33.25
C SER A 148 1.34 -3.13 34.60
N GLN A 149 0.77 -2.02 35.06
CA GLN A 149 1.16 -1.36 36.32
C GLN A 149 0.47 -1.95 37.54
N ILE A 150 -0.63 -2.71 37.37
CA ILE A 150 -1.38 -3.31 38.48
C ILE A 150 -0.48 -4.24 39.33
N LYS A 151 0.43 -5.00 38.72
CA LYS A 151 1.36 -5.88 39.44
C LYS A 151 2.24 -5.11 40.43
N SER A 152 2.78 -3.97 39.99
CA SER A 152 3.68 -3.14 40.80
C SER A 152 2.91 -2.29 41.81
N LEU A 153 1.66 -1.93 41.51
CA LEU A 153 0.73 -1.31 42.46
C LEU A 153 0.35 -2.26 43.59
N LEU A 154 0.16 -3.55 43.28
CA LEU A 154 -0.20 -4.60 44.24
C LEU A 154 1.01 -5.31 44.88
N GLY A 155 2.24 -5.01 44.45
CA GLY A 155 3.47 -5.65 44.96
C GLY A 155 3.67 -7.10 44.53
N LEU A 156 3.09 -7.53 43.41
CA LEU A 156 3.13 -8.91 42.92
C LEU A 156 4.39 -9.18 42.07
N ASN A 157 5.14 -10.24 42.38
CA ASN A 157 6.28 -10.74 41.59
C ASN A 157 5.80 -11.85 40.62
N ILE A 158 5.25 -11.46 39.47
CA ILE A 158 4.69 -12.41 38.47
C ILE A 158 5.29 -12.09 37.10
N HIS A 159 5.64 -13.13 36.33
CA HIS A 159 6.29 -13.05 35.00
C HIS A 159 5.30 -13.17 33.82
N GLY A 160 4.03 -12.81 34.00
CA GLY A 160 3.03 -12.77 32.91
C GLY A 160 3.10 -11.45 32.13
N GLU A 161 3.12 -11.52 30.80
CA GLU A 161 3.31 -10.35 29.92
C GLU A 161 2.07 -9.98 29.11
N SER A 162 1.14 -10.92 28.93
CA SER A 162 -0.11 -10.72 28.19
C SER A 162 -1.24 -10.18 29.07
N PHE A 163 -2.09 -9.29 28.55
CA PHE A 163 -3.31 -8.81 29.23
C PHE A 163 -4.16 -9.97 29.77
N VAL A 164 -4.25 -11.06 29.01
CA VAL A 164 -5.03 -12.26 29.37
C VAL A 164 -4.37 -13.01 30.54
N GLU A 165 -3.05 -13.10 30.56
CA GLU A 165 -2.29 -13.75 31.64
C GLU A 165 -2.35 -12.94 32.94
N ILE A 166 -2.19 -11.62 32.84
CA ILE A 166 -2.26 -10.71 33.99
C ILE A 166 -3.65 -10.79 34.63
N TRP A 167 -4.72 -10.82 33.83
CA TRP A 167 -6.09 -10.89 34.36
C TRP A 167 -6.46 -12.27 34.91
N ALA A 168 -6.05 -13.34 34.23
CA ALA A 168 -6.25 -14.71 34.72
C ALA A 168 -5.55 -14.94 36.06
N VAL A 169 -4.36 -14.38 36.28
CA VAL A 169 -3.61 -14.55 37.53
C VAL A 169 -3.99 -13.53 38.60
N ALA A 170 -4.37 -12.30 38.24
CA ALA A 170 -4.88 -11.29 39.19
C ALA A 170 -6.17 -11.77 39.88
N SER A 171 -6.95 -12.64 39.24
CA SER A 171 -8.12 -13.28 39.85
C SER A 171 -7.78 -14.34 40.91
N TYR A 172 -6.52 -14.75 41.05
CA TYR A 172 -6.13 -15.93 41.83
C TYR A 172 -5.37 -15.66 43.13
N ILE A 173 -5.01 -14.42 43.49
CA ILE A 173 -4.18 -14.19 44.70
C ILE A 173 -4.73 -13.06 45.58
N PHE A 174 -5.31 -13.49 46.70
CA PHE A 174 -5.41 -12.75 47.95
C PHE A 174 -4.84 -13.66 49.06
N GLU A 175 -3.54 -13.99 49.01
CA GLU A 175 -2.93 -14.74 50.10
C GLU A 175 -1.46 -14.36 50.35
N THR A 176 -1.26 -13.85 51.57
CA THR A 176 -0.05 -13.82 52.41
C THR A 176 1.25 -13.31 51.82
N HIS A 177 1.71 -12.12 52.24
CA HIS A 177 3.14 -11.83 52.38
C HIS A 177 3.43 -11.04 53.67
N GLY A 178 4.27 -11.63 54.53
CA GLY A 178 4.89 -11.00 55.71
C GLY A 178 6.29 -10.48 55.37
N GLY A 179 6.35 -9.44 54.55
CA GLY A 179 7.56 -8.70 54.19
C GLY A 179 7.28 -7.19 54.14
N ALA A 180 8.32 -6.37 53.95
CA ALA A 180 8.20 -4.91 53.95
C ALA A 180 7.01 -4.42 53.08
N PRO A 181 6.22 -3.44 53.54
CA PRO A 181 4.92 -3.09 52.94
C PRO A 181 5.00 -2.46 51.53
N TYR A 182 6.19 -2.28 50.97
CA TYR A 182 6.41 -1.73 49.64
C TYR A 182 7.75 -2.22 49.04
N ILE A 183 7.74 -2.54 47.74
CA ILE A 183 8.95 -2.84 46.96
C ILE A 183 9.59 -1.49 46.57
N LEU A 184 10.82 -1.25 47.01
CA LEU A 184 11.59 -0.05 46.68
C LEU A 184 12.20 -0.15 45.26
N THR A 185 12.56 0.99 44.68
CA THR A 185 13.19 1.13 43.36
C THR A 185 14.53 0.39 43.24
N GLY A 186 15.33 0.35 44.30
CA GLY A 186 16.66 -0.26 44.31
C GLY A 186 17.81 0.76 44.18
N HIS A 187 19.05 0.29 44.21
CA HIS A 187 20.23 1.15 44.09
C HIS A 187 20.29 1.79 42.69
N ILE A 188 20.60 3.08 42.63
CA ILE A 188 20.77 3.84 41.40
C ILE A 188 22.18 4.41 41.44
N ASP A 189 23.02 4.03 40.48
CA ASP A 189 24.39 4.51 40.46
C ASP A 189 24.42 6.01 40.15
N ALA A 190 25.04 6.77 41.05
CA ALA A 190 25.22 8.19 40.85
C ALA A 190 26.32 8.43 39.80
N GLY A 191 25.97 9.13 38.73
CA GLY A 191 26.92 9.40 37.66
C GLY A 191 26.25 10.04 36.45
N LEU A 192 26.95 11.02 35.87
CA LEU A 192 26.60 11.50 34.53
C LEU A 192 26.85 10.38 33.50
N PRO A 193 26.03 10.29 32.45
CA PRO A 193 26.25 9.28 31.42
C PRO A 193 27.60 9.52 30.73
N ILE A 194 28.44 8.49 30.70
CA ILE A 194 29.75 8.52 30.04
C ILE A 194 29.50 8.41 28.53
N VAL A 195 30.21 9.23 27.75
CA VAL A 195 30.11 9.20 26.29
C VAL A 195 30.88 7.99 25.77
N GLU A 196 30.15 6.96 25.36
CA GLU A 196 30.71 5.72 24.79
C GLU A 196 29.99 5.40 23.47
N PRO A 197 30.69 4.87 22.45
CA PRO A 197 30.01 4.41 21.25
C PRO A 197 29.06 3.25 21.59
N PRO A 198 27.92 3.13 20.87
CA PRO A 198 27.02 2.00 21.07
C PRO A 198 27.76 0.67 20.82
N PRO A 199 27.44 -0.39 21.57
CA PRO A 199 28.17 -1.64 21.50
C PRO A 199 27.87 -2.37 20.18
N PHE A 200 28.88 -2.42 19.30
CA PHE A 200 28.81 -3.15 18.02
C PHE A 200 29.23 -4.62 18.15
N SER A 201 29.69 -5.04 19.32
CA SER A 201 30.02 -6.43 19.64
C SER A 201 29.86 -6.66 21.13
N ARG A 202 29.46 -7.87 21.52
CA ARG A 202 29.33 -8.25 22.92
C ARG A 202 30.05 -9.56 23.18
N THR A 203 30.92 -9.58 24.19
CA THR A 203 31.60 -10.79 24.67
C THR A 203 30.84 -11.35 25.86
N VAL A 204 30.18 -12.50 25.68
CA VAL A 204 29.51 -13.23 26.77
C VAL A 204 30.27 -14.53 27.01
N GLY A 205 31.05 -14.58 28.09
CA GLY A 205 31.95 -15.70 28.35
C GLY A 205 33.03 -15.84 27.27
N ASN A 206 33.11 -17.01 26.61
CA ASN A 206 34.08 -17.29 25.54
C ASN A 206 33.54 -17.02 24.12
N GLN A 207 32.29 -16.56 23.96
CA GLN A 207 31.70 -16.28 22.65
C GLN A 207 31.55 -14.78 22.42
N THR A 208 32.01 -14.32 21.26
CA THR A 208 31.86 -12.92 20.82
C THR A 208 30.70 -12.85 19.83
N GLU A 209 29.61 -12.18 20.23
CA GLU A 209 28.51 -11.86 19.33
C GLU A 209 28.91 -10.65 18.47
N THR A 210 28.90 -10.83 17.16
CA THR A 210 29.20 -9.74 16.21
C THR A 210 27.98 -8.84 16.02
N PHE A 211 28.17 -7.64 15.45
CA PHE A 211 27.08 -6.73 15.08
C PHE A 211 25.97 -7.43 14.28
N ILE A 212 26.34 -8.31 13.35
CA ILE A 212 25.37 -9.02 12.50
C ILE A 212 24.55 -10.01 13.33
N ASP A 213 25.17 -10.69 14.30
CA ASP A 213 24.49 -11.65 15.16
C ASP A 213 23.55 -10.93 16.13
N MET A 214 23.99 -9.80 16.70
CA MET A 214 23.15 -8.94 17.52
C MET A 214 21.96 -8.38 16.71
N ALA A 215 22.20 -7.91 15.48
CA ALA A 215 21.16 -7.40 14.60
C ALA A 215 20.14 -8.48 14.17
N LYS A 216 20.59 -9.72 13.93
CA LYS A 216 19.69 -10.85 13.62
C LYS A 216 18.72 -11.15 14.76
N LYS A 217 19.13 -11.00 16.02
CA LYS A 217 18.25 -11.24 17.18
C LYS A 217 17.09 -10.26 17.26
N PHE A 218 17.28 -9.01 16.84
CA PHE A 218 16.22 -8.01 16.83
C PHE A 218 15.07 -8.33 15.87
N LYS A 219 15.25 -9.23 14.88
CA LYS A 219 14.23 -9.57 13.87
C LYS A 219 13.60 -8.29 13.27
N PHE A 220 12.28 -8.13 13.41
CA PHE A 220 11.54 -6.95 12.91
C PHE A 220 11.70 -5.69 13.80
N GLY A 221 12.19 -5.82 15.03
CA GLY A 221 12.32 -4.70 15.99
C GLY A 221 13.17 -3.54 15.46
N ILE A 222 14.15 -3.83 14.61
CA ILE A 222 14.97 -2.82 13.91
C ILE A 222 14.11 -1.84 13.11
N LEU A 223 13.02 -2.31 12.51
CA LEU A 223 12.08 -1.47 11.75
C LEU A 223 10.93 -0.99 12.63
N VAL A 224 10.39 -1.85 13.49
CA VAL A 224 9.18 -1.53 14.24
C VAL A 224 9.38 -0.37 15.22
N ILE A 225 10.50 -0.36 15.96
CA ILE A 225 10.80 0.71 16.92
C ILE A 225 10.92 2.09 16.26
N PRO A 226 11.73 2.31 15.20
CA PRO A 226 11.76 3.60 14.52
C PRO A 226 10.40 3.99 13.95
N PHE A 227 9.65 3.06 13.34
CA PHE A 227 8.30 3.37 12.84
C PHE A 227 7.36 3.85 13.96
N ILE A 228 7.24 3.11 15.06
CA ILE A 228 6.38 3.49 16.18
C ILE A 228 6.85 4.79 16.83
N SER A 229 8.17 4.98 16.97
CA SER A 229 8.75 6.20 17.50
C SER A 229 8.41 7.42 16.64
N ILE A 230 8.50 7.30 15.31
CA ILE A 230 8.13 8.34 14.34
C ILE A 230 6.63 8.67 14.43
N ILE A 231 5.78 7.64 14.41
CA ILE A 231 4.32 7.78 14.46
C ILE A 231 3.91 8.50 15.74
N GLY A 232 4.41 8.04 16.89
CA GLY A 232 4.15 8.66 18.18
C GLY A 232 4.59 10.11 18.22
N ASN A 233 5.83 10.41 17.83
CA ASN A 233 6.36 11.77 17.89
C ASN A 233 5.58 12.74 17.00
N VAL A 234 5.30 12.36 15.75
CA VAL A 234 4.60 13.24 14.80
C VAL A 234 3.12 13.39 15.16
N ALA A 235 2.46 12.33 15.66
CA ALA A 235 1.09 12.43 16.16
C ALA A 235 0.98 13.40 17.34
N ILE A 236 1.92 13.35 18.29
CA ILE A 236 1.98 14.28 19.43
C ILE A 236 2.24 15.69 18.94
N ALA A 237 3.23 15.88 18.07
CA ALA A 237 3.53 17.19 17.51
C ALA A 237 2.32 17.79 16.80
N LYS A 238 1.56 16.98 16.05
CA LYS A 238 0.32 17.40 15.38
C LYS A 238 -0.82 17.72 16.35
N ALA A 239 -0.94 16.97 17.45
CA ALA A 239 -1.95 17.21 18.48
C ALA A 239 -1.71 18.55 19.22
N PHE A 240 -0.44 18.93 19.44
CA PHE A 240 -0.09 20.12 20.19
C PHE A 240 0.30 21.34 19.34
N SER A 241 0.42 21.23 18.01
CA SER A 241 0.93 22.34 17.18
C SER A 241 0.00 23.55 17.00
N HIS A 242 -1.23 23.57 17.56
CA HIS A 242 -2.16 24.71 17.61
C HIS A 242 -2.11 25.68 16.40
N GLY A 243 -2.29 25.14 15.18
CA GLY A 243 -2.36 25.95 13.95
C GLY A 243 -1.01 26.37 13.36
N MET A 244 0.12 25.95 13.94
CA MET A 244 1.44 26.12 13.33
C MET A 244 1.73 25.03 12.30
N PRO A 245 2.39 25.36 11.18
CA PRO A 245 2.76 24.39 10.16
C PRO A 245 3.80 23.40 10.71
N LEU A 246 3.43 22.12 10.79
CA LEU A 246 4.33 21.04 11.19
C LEU A 246 5.07 20.49 9.98
N ASP A 247 6.39 20.38 10.06
CA ASP A 247 7.18 19.64 9.06
C ASP A 247 7.51 18.24 9.61
N ALA A 248 6.72 17.25 9.19
CA ALA A 248 6.89 15.86 9.59
C ALA A 248 8.28 15.31 9.23
N THR A 249 8.87 15.74 8.11
CA THR A 249 10.22 15.29 7.70
C THR A 249 11.28 15.82 8.66
N GLN A 250 11.11 17.08 9.10
CA GLN A 250 12.01 17.69 10.08
C GLN A 250 11.87 17.02 11.46
N GLU A 251 10.64 16.74 11.92
CA GLU A 251 10.41 15.99 13.17
C GLU A 251 11.05 14.60 13.14
N MET A 252 10.99 13.89 12.00
CA MET A 252 11.68 12.62 11.82
C MET A 252 13.20 12.79 11.96
N LEU A 253 13.81 13.75 11.24
CA LEU A 253 15.24 14.00 11.35
C LEU A 253 15.66 14.32 12.79
N THR A 254 14.90 15.16 13.47
CA THR A 254 15.14 15.53 14.87
C THR A 254 15.06 14.33 15.79
N LEU A 255 14.00 13.53 15.70
CA LEU A 255 13.83 12.32 16.50
C LEU A 255 14.94 11.30 16.25
N GLY A 256 15.33 11.13 14.99
CA GLY A 256 16.44 10.26 14.61
C GLY A 256 17.76 10.73 15.20
N LEU A 257 18.01 12.05 15.22
CA LEU A 257 19.15 12.65 15.91
C LEU A 257 19.08 12.46 17.43
N CYS A 258 17.91 12.60 18.05
CA CYS A 258 17.73 12.35 19.49
C CYS A 258 18.12 10.91 19.87
N ASN A 259 17.69 9.91 19.09
CA ASN A 259 18.03 8.51 19.33
C ASN A 259 19.49 8.20 18.97
N LEU A 260 20.00 8.76 17.87
CA LEU A 260 21.41 8.60 17.48
C LEU A 260 22.35 9.14 18.57
N VAL A 261 22.14 10.39 19.01
CA VAL A 261 22.94 11.01 20.06
C VAL A 261 22.71 10.31 21.40
N GLY A 262 21.46 9.97 21.72
CA GLY A 262 21.13 9.23 22.95
C GLY A 262 21.87 7.90 23.07
N SER A 263 22.08 7.18 21.97
CA SER A 263 22.81 5.90 21.99
C SER A 263 24.25 6.02 22.50
N PHE A 264 24.90 7.18 22.34
CA PHE A 264 26.23 7.45 22.88
C PHE A 264 26.25 7.67 24.41
N PHE A 265 25.08 7.86 25.00
CA PHE A 265 24.87 7.98 26.44
C PHE A 265 24.16 6.75 27.02
N GLN A 266 24.26 5.60 26.33
CA GLN A 266 23.61 4.33 26.71
C GLN A 266 22.09 4.44 26.85
N SER A 267 21.45 5.33 26.09
CA SER A 267 20.00 5.51 26.07
C SER A 267 19.29 4.32 25.42
N MET A 268 18.14 3.93 25.96
CA MET A 268 17.15 3.16 25.22
C MET A 268 16.38 4.06 24.23
N PRO A 269 15.66 3.50 23.24
CA PRO A 269 14.89 4.29 22.27
C PRO A 269 13.92 5.28 22.94
N VAL A 270 13.90 6.53 22.47
CA VAL A 270 13.03 7.61 22.96
C VAL A 270 12.10 8.15 21.88
N THR A 271 11.01 8.79 22.33
CA THR A 271 10.05 9.51 21.49
C THR A 271 9.33 10.61 22.28
N GLY A 272 8.50 11.40 21.61
CA GLY A 272 7.62 12.37 22.26
C GLY A 272 6.65 11.69 23.23
N SER A 273 6.27 12.39 24.30
CA SER A 273 5.27 11.89 25.27
C SER A 273 4.02 12.78 25.32
N PHE A 274 2.83 12.18 25.21
CA PHE A 274 1.54 12.89 25.30
C PHE A 274 1.37 13.56 26.67
N SER A 275 1.60 12.83 27.76
CA SER A 275 1.43 13.35 29.12
C SER A 275 2.39 14.51 29.41
N ARG A 276 3.67 14.38 29.04
CA ARG A 276 4.66 15.45 29.23
C ARG A 276 4.39 16.66 28.36
N SER A 277 3.99 16.45 27.10
CA SER A 277 3.67 17.55 26.18
C SER A 277 2.38 18.28 26.59
N ALA A 278 1.40 17.57 27.15
CA ALA A 278 0.21 18.18 27.74
C ALA A 278 0.55 19.06 28.96
N VAL A 279 1.39 18.56 29.87
CA VAL A 279 1.88 19.33 31.02
C VAL A 279 2.68 20.55 30.57
N ASN A 280 3.53 20.40 29.55
CA ASN A 280 4.32 21.49 28.96
C ASN A 280 3.41 22.58 28.38
N ASN A 281 2.37 22.19 27.64
CA ASN A 281 1.37 23.11 27.08
C ASN A 281 0.55 23.79 28.17
N ALA A 282 0.05 23.04 29.16
CA ALA A 282 -0.72 23.58 30.29
C ALA A 282 0.10 24.55 31.16
N SER A 283 1.43 24.34 31.24
CA SER A 283 2.37 25.22 31.95
C SER A 283 2.68 26.51 31.17
N GLY A 284 2.17 26.66 29.94
CA GLY A 284 2.29 27.87 29.15
C GLY A 284 3.65 28.08 28.48
N VAL A 285 4.31 26.99 28.04
CA VAL A 285 5.60 27.04 27.33
C VAL A 285 5.55 28.02 26.14
N ARG A 286 6.58 28.85 26.00
CA ARG A 286 6.64 29.91 24.97
C ARG A 286 7.59 29.53 23.85
N THR A 287 8.70 28.85 24.17
CA THR A 287 9.70 28.38 23.20
C THR A 287 10.24 26.99 23.54
N PRO A 288 10.92 26.31 22.59
CA PRO A 288 11.56 25.01 22.87
C PRO A 288 12.62 25.05 23.98
N LEU A 289 13.04 26.24 24.43
CA LEU A 289 14.05 26.44 25.48
C LEU A 289 13.64 25.81 26.83
N GLY A 290 12.34 25.58 27.07
CA GLY A 290 11.85 24.79 28.23
C GLY A 290 12.51 23.41 28.36
N GLY A 291 12.93 22.80 27.24
CA GLY A 291 13.67 21.55 27.22
C GLY A 291 15.04 21.64 27.92
N ILE A 292 15.71 22.79 27.89
CA ILE A 292 17.02 23.00 28.56
C ILE A 292 16.84 22.87 30.07
N TYR A 293 15.85 23.55 30.64
CA TYR A 293 15.59 23.50 32.07
C TYR A 293 15.21 22.08 32.52
N THR A 294 14.46 21.36 31.68
CA THR A 294 14.17 19.93 31.88
C THR A 294 15.47 19.12 31.93
N GLY A 295 16.37 19.29 30.96
CA GLY A 295 17.65 18.58 30.87
C GLY A 295 18.61 18.93 32.02
N ILE A 296 18.66 20.19 32.45
CA ILE A 296 19.41 20.63 33.63
C ILE A 296 18.88 19.95 34.89
N LEU A 297 17.56 19.86 35.05
CA LEU A 297 16.97 19.17 36.19
C LEU A 297 17.29 17.68 36.18
N VAL A 298 17.33 17.03 35.01
CA VAL A 298 17.76 15.62 34.87
C VAL A 298 19.25 15.45 35.24
N ILE A 299 20.13 16.37 34.83
CA ILE A 299 21.54 16.37 35.24
C ILE A 299 21.67 16.52 36.77
N LEU A 300 20.97 17.50 37.33
CA LEU A 300 20.97 17.77 38.78
C LEU A 300 20.44 16.55 39.54
N SER A 301 19.43 15.89 38.99
CA SER A 301 18.85 14.67 39.50
C SER A 301 19.84 13.50 39.49
N LEU A 302 20.54 13.26 38.39
CA LEU A 302 21.58 12.23 38.25
C LEU A 302 22.79 12.43 39.18
N SER A 303 23.12 13.69 39.45
CA SER A 303 24.30 14.07 40.25
C SER A 303 24.03 14.21 41.75
N LEU A 304 22.84 14.67 42.16
CA LEU A 304 22.54 14.99 43.56
C LEU A 304 21.38 14.16 44.15
N LEU A 305 20.41 13.73 43.34
CA LEU A 305 19.15 13.15 43.83
C LEU A 305 19.08 11.62 43.73
N THR A 306 20.03 10.97 43.04
CA THR A 306 20.09 9.51 42.87
C THR A 306 20.07 8.71 44.17
N PRO A 307 20.76 9.10 45.27
CA PRO A 307 20.67 8.38 46.54
C PRO A 307 19.27 8.42 47.16
N TYR A 308 18.51 9.49 46.92
CA TYR A 308 17.16 9.66 47.46
C TYR A 308 16.12 8.85 46.68
N PHE A 309 16.36 8.62 45.40
CA PHE A 309 15.46 7.83 44.56
C PHE A 309 15.38 6.37 44.96
N TYR A 310 16.37 5.85 45.69
CA TYR A 310 16.31 4.53 46.32
C TYR A 310 15.06 4.33 47.18
N TYR A 311 14.61 5.38 47.86
CA TYR A 311 13.49 5.32 48.79
C TYR A 311 12.12 5.47 48.13
N ILE A 312 12.07 5.69 46.81
CA ILE A 312 10.78 5.82 46.11
C ILE A 312 10.12 4.45 46.03
N PRO A 313 8.90 4.26 46.57
CA PRO A 313 8.16 3.01 46.40
C PRO A 313 7.81 2.79 44.92
N LYS A 314 7.99 1.57 44.40
CA LYS A 314 7.55 1.20 43.04
C LYS A 314 6.05 1.44 42.85
N ALA A 315 5.24 1.28 43.90
CA ALA A 315 3.81 1.60 43.88
C ALA A 315 3.53 3.08 43.57
N THR A 316 4.35 4.01 44.08
CA THR A 316 4.25 5.45 43.77
C THR A 316 4.55 5.71 42.30
N LEU A 317 5.57 5.06 41.75
CA LEU A 317 5.89 5.16 40.32
C LEU A 317 4.78 4.61 39.42
N SER A 318 4.21 3.45 39.77
CA SER A 318 3.08 2.86 39.05
C SER A 318 1.82 3.71 39.13
N SER A 319 1.55 4.36 40.27
CA SER A 319 0.46 5.33 40.43
C SER A 319 0.63 6.55 39.50
N VAL A 320 1.85 7.09 39.39
CA VAL A 320 2.17 8.18 38.46
C VAL A 320 1.91 7.76 37.00
N ILE A 321 2.29 6.53 36.63
CA ILE A 321 2.02 6.01 35.27
C ILE A 321 0.51 5.90 35.03
N ILE A 322 -0.26 5.30 35.96
CA ILE A 322 -1.71 5.14 35.81
C ILE A 322 -2.40 6.52 35.69
N SER A 323 -2.01 7.49 36.52
CA SER A 323 -2.55 8.86 36.45
C SER A 323 -2.25 9.53 35.10
N ALA A 324 -1.04 9.37 34.56
CA ALA A 324 -0.68 9.91 33.26
C ALA A 324 -1.48 9.29 32.10
N VAL A 325 -1.93 8.04 32.26
CA VAL A 325 -2.56 7.24 31.20
C VAL A 325 -4.08 7.43 31.14
N ILE A 326 -4.73 7.78 32.26
CA ILE A 326 -6.19 8.04 32.31
C ILE A 326 -6.60 9.14 31.33
N PHE A 327 -5.77 10.17 31.15
CA PHE A 327 -6.03 11.27 30.22
C PHE A 327 -5.80 10.91 28.74
N MET A 328 -5.27 9.72 28.43
CA MET A 328 -4.99 9.28 27.06
C MET A 328 -6.13 8.46 26.43
N VAL A 329 -7.16 8.07 27.18
CA VAL A 329 -8.29 7.29 26.67
C VAL A 329 -9.27 8.23 25.95
N GLU A 330 -9.26 8.19 24.63
CA GLU A 330 -10.26 8.85 23.79
C GLU A 330 -11.22 7.79 23.21
N ILE A 331 -12.51 7.89 23.55
CA ILE A 331 -13.55 7.00 23.02
C ILE A 331 -14.30 7.76 21.93
N GLU A 332 -13.83 7.68 20.69
CA GLU A 332 -14.59 8.14 19.53
C GLU A 332 -15.61 7.05 19.11
N ARG A 333 -16.90 7.40 19.06
CA ARG A 333 -18.02 6.43 19.02
C ARG A 333 -18.27 5.77 17.67
N ASP A 334 -17.75 6.29 16.55
CA ASP A 334 -18.29 5.98 15.23
C ASP A 334 -17.29 5.58 14.12
N LEU A 335 -16.06 5.09 14.44
CA LEU A 335 -15.13 4.65 13.38
C LEU A 335 -14.63 3.19 13.46
N ILE A 336 -14.92 2.44 12.40
CA ILE A 336 -14.45 1.06 12.17
C ILE A 336 -12.92 0.94 12.29
N PRO A 337 -12.08 1.82 11.69
CA PRO A 337 -10.64 1.75 11.83
C PRO A 337 -10.15 1.94 13.26
N ALA A 338 -10.74 2.87 14.03
CA ALA A 338 -10.40 3.08 15.43
C ALA A 338 -10.70 1.83 16.26
N PHE A 339 -11.89 1.26 16.09
CA PHE A 339 -12.32 0.06 16.81
C PHE A 339 -11.48 -1.18 16.45
N VAL A 340 -11.18 -1.38 15.17
CA VAL A 340 -10.31 -2.46 14.71
C VAL A 340 -8.90 -2.29 15.25
N THR A 341 -8.34 -1.07 15.20
CA THR A 341 -7.01 -0.77 15.76
C THR A 341 -6.98 -1.05 17.26
N PHE A 342 -8.01 -0.61 17.99
CA PHE A 342 -8.13 -0.83 19.42
C PHE A 342 -8.13 -2.33 19.77
N LEU A 343 -9.00 -3.12 19.14
CA LEU A 343 -9.07 -4.57 19.36
C LEU A 343 -7.78 -5.28 18.95
N ALA A 344 -7.23 -4.92 17.79
CA ALA A 344 -6.01 -5.53 17.30
C ALA A 344 -4.82 -5.23 18.23
N CYS A 345 -4.70 -4.01 18.75
CA CYS A 345 -3.69 -3.67 19.74
C CYS A 345 -3.85 -4.48 21.04
N LEU A 346 -5.10 -4.68 21.50
CA LEU A 346 -5.39 -5.39 22.74
C LEU A 346 -5.11 -6.90 22.67
N PHE A 347 -5.45 -7.54 21.55
CA PHE A 347 -5.37 -9.01 21.41
C PHE A 347 -4.15 -9.53 20.63
N VAL A 348 -3.68 -8.78 19.63
CA VAL A 348 -2.57 -9.19 18.75
C VAL A 348 -1.25 -8.54 19.21
N GLY A 349 -1.33 -7.47 20.00
CA GLY A 349 -0.21 -6.67 20.45
C GLY A 349 -0.18 -5.31 19.77
N VAL A 350 0.39 -4.33 20.47
CA VAL A 350 0.34 -2.91 20.08
C VAL A 350 0.95 -2.67 18.69
N GLU A 351 2.07 -3.34 18.38
CA GLU A 351 2.78 -3.18 17.11
C GLU A 351 1.92 -3.61 15.92
N LEU A 352 1.41 -4.84 15.99
CA LEU A 352 0.58 -5.43 14.94
C LEU A 352 -0.77 -4.72 14.87
N GLY A 353 -1.30 -4.23 15.99
CA GLY A 353 -2.55 -3.49 16.02
C GLY A 353 -2.52 -2.18 15.24
N ILE A 354 -1.48 -1.35 15.43
CA ILE A 354 -1.29 -0.11 14.65
C ILE A 354 -1.10 -0.44 13.18
N LEU A 355 -0.30 -1.47 12.87
CA LEU A 355 -0.06 -1.88 11.49
C LEU A 355 -1.37 -2.34 10.81
N ILE A 356 -2.18 -3.14 11.49
CA ILE A 356 -3.49 -3.59 10.99
C ILE A 356 -4.42 -2.39 10.77
N GLY A 357 -4.47 -1.45 11.72
CA GLY A 357 -5.26 -0.22 11.61
C GLY A 357 -4.87 0.64 10.42
N THR A 358 -3.59 0.96 10.31
CA THR A 358 -3.04 1.76 9.20
C THR A 358 -3.19 1.08 7.85
N LEU A 359 -2.97 -0.24 7.76
CA LEU A 359 -3.20 -1.00 6.54
C LEU A 359 -4.67 -1.02 6.13
N LEU A 360 -5.60 -1.10 7.09
CA LEU A 360 -7.03 -1.03 6.82
C LEU A 360 -7.42 0.33 6.26
N ASP A 361 -6.97 1.43 6.85
CA ASP A 361 -7.22 2.78 6.34
C ASP A 361 -6.61 3.01 4.96
N LEU A 362 -5.38 2.55 4.77
CA LEU A 362 -4.73 2.60 3.47
C LEU A 362 -5.53 1.80 2.45
N ALA A 363 -6.00 0.61 2.80
CA ALA A 363 -6.83 -0.21 1.93
C ALA A 363 -8.16 0.46 1.58
N ILE A 364 -8.82 1.15 2.54
CA ILE A 364 -10.03 1.92 2.29
C ILE A 364 -9.74 3.09 1.34
N LEU A 365 -8.69 3.86 1.58
CA LEU A 365 -8.29 4.99 0.73
C LEU A 365 -7.96 4.53 -0.70
N VAL A 366 -7.20 3.45 -0.80
CA VAL A 366 -6.80 2.83 -2.06
C VAL A 366 -8.03 2.28 -2.78
N TYR A 367 -8.99 1.68 -2.07
CA TYR A 367 -10.26 1.21 -2.63
C TYR A 367 -11.11 2.36 -3.18
N LEU A 368 -11.22 3.48 -2.46
CA LEU A 368 -11.96 4.67 -2.90
C LEU A 368 -11.33 5.29 -4.16
N ASN A 369 -10.00 5.39 -4.20
CA ASN A 369 -9.26 5.85 -5.39
C ASN A 369 -9.36 4.88 -6.58
N ALA A 370 -9.43 3.57 -6.31
CA ALA A 370 -9.55 2.52 -7.33
C ALA A 370 -10.93 2.46 -7.98
N ARG A 371 -11.98 2.91 -7.29
CA ARG A 371 -13.37 2.82 -7.75
C ARG A 371 -14.07 4.16 -7.58
N PRO A 372 -13.68 5.18 -8.36
CA PRO A 372 -14.35 6.47 -8.30
C PRO A 372 -15.82 6.31 -8.70
N THR A 373 -16.68 7.12 -8.09
CA THR A 373 -18.06 7.28 -8.56
C THR A 373 -18.04 7.84 -9.99
N ILE A 374 -18.87 7.29 -10.88
CA ILE A 374 -18.95 7.71 -12.28
C ILE A 374 -20.34 8.27 -12.49
N ASN A 375 -20.42 9.58 -12.70
CA ASN A 375 -21.68 10.25 -13.03
C ASN A 375 -21.92 10.10 -14.53
N ILE A 376 -23.11 9.63 -14.90
CA ILE A 376 -23.50 9.43 -16.29
C ILE A 376 -24.76 10.21 -16.56
N GLU A 377 -24.65 11.16 -17.46
CA GLU A 377 -25.77 11.94 -17.96
C GLU A 377 -26.10 11.43 -19.36
N HIS A 378 -27.35 11.03 -19.57
CA HIS A 378 -27.85 10.82 -20.92
C HIS A 378 -28.22 12.18 -21.51
N ARG A 379 -27.56 12.59 -22.60
CA ARG A 379 -27.86 13.84 -23.30
C ARG A 379 -28.33 13.53 -24.72
N ASN A 380 -29.41 14.22 -25.11
CA ASN A 380 -29.93 14.20 -26.47
C ASN A 380 -29.78 15.61 -27.03
N ILE A 381 -28.98 15.76 -28.07
CA ILE A 381 -28.81 17.01 -28.80
C ILE A 381 -29.05 16.72 -30.28
N SER A 382 -30.04 17.39 -30.87
CA SER A 382 -30.27 17.42 -32.32
C SER A 382 -30.15 16.06 -33.03
N THR A 383 -30.93 15.06 -32.62
CA THR A 383 -31.01 13.68 -33.20
C THR A 383 -29.86 12.72 -32.91
N ILE A 384 -28.91 13.10 -32.05
CA ILE A 384 -27.80 12.24 -31.63
C ILE A 384 -27.85 12.04 -30.12
N ASP A 385 -28.05 10.80 -29.70
CA ASP A 385 -27.98 10.42 -28.30
C ASP A 385 -26.55 10.02 -27.91
N TYR A 386 -26.06 10.57 -26.81
CA TYR A 386 -24.78 10.18 -26.23
C TYR A 386 -24.82 10.13 -24.71
N PHE A 387 -23.97 9.29 -24.13
CA PHE A 387 -23.72 9.28 -22.70
C PHE A 387 -22.53 10.18 -22.37
N LEU A 388 -22.77 11.22 -21.59
CA LEU A 388 -21.71 12.02 -20.99
C LEU A 388 -21.26 11.36 -19.69
N VAL A 389 -19.99 10.99 -19.64
CA VAL A 389 -19.39 10.26 -18.52
C VAL A 389 -18.40 11.17 -17.82
N ARG A 390 -18.69 11.48 -16.56
CA ARG A 390 -17.88 12.32 -15.68
C ARG A 390 -17.36 11.49 -14.49
N PRO A 391 -16.10 11.05 -14.51
CA PRO A 391 -15.50 10.37 -13.37
C PRO A 391 -15.24 11.35 -12.22
N SER A 392 -15.47 10.91 -10.99
CA SER A 392 -15.30 11.72 -9.77
C SER A 392 -13.87 11.76 -9.23
N ALA A 393 -12.89 11.21 -9.94
CA ALA A 393 -11.47 11.27 -9.59
C ALA A 393 -10.65 11.05 -10.87
N GLY A 394 -9.33 11.25 -10.79
CA GLY A 394 -8.43 10.99 -11.91
C GLY A 394 -8.50 9.54 -12.41
N ILE A 395 -8.33 9.35 -13.72
CA ILE A 395 -8.33 8.03 -14.37
C ILE A 395 -6.91 7.46 -14.38
N LEU A 396 -6.36 7.25 -13.18
CA LEU A 396 -5.11 6.51 -13.00
C LEU A 396 -5.42 5.03 -12.84
N PHE A 397 -4.44 4.15 -13.03
CA PHE A 397 -4.56 2.78 -12.56
C PHE A 397 -4.80 2.76 -11.04
N PRO A 398 -5.78 1.96 -10.53
CA PRO A 398 -6.63 0.99 -11.23
C PRO A 398 -8.04 1.51 -11.63
N ALA A 399 -8.34 2.79 -11.42
CA ALA A 399 -9.64 3.41 -11.74
C ALA A 399 -10.05 3.24 -13.22
N VAL A 400 -9.08 3.24 -14.13
CA VAL A 400 -9.32 3.02 -15.56
C VAL A 400 -9.96 1.65 -15.86
N ASP A 401 -9.61 0.60 -15.12
CA ASP A 401 -10.18 -0.73 -15.34
C ASP A 401 -11.63 -0.79 -14.85
N HIS A 402 -11.94 -0.05 -13.78
CA HIS A 402 -13.31 0.13 -13.32
C HIS A 402 -14.16 0.87 -14.37
N LEU A 403 -13.62 1.97 -14.93
CA LEU A 403 -14.27 2.71 -16.01
C LEU A 403 -14.51 1.83 -17.24
N ARG A 404 -13.49 1.07 -17.68
CA ARG A 404 -13.60 0.16 -18.82
C ARG A 404 -14.72 -0.85 -18.63
N MET A 405 -14.79 -1.49 -17.47
CA MET A 405 -15.87 -2.45 -17.16
C MET A 405 -17.25 -1.80 -17.19
N TYR A 406 -17.37 -0.56 -16.71
CA TYR A 406 -18.64 0.15 -16.71
C TYR A 406 -19.10 0.47 -18.14
N LEU A 407 -18.18 0.98 -18.97
CA LEU A 407 -18.47 1.38 -20.36
C LEU A 407 -18.72 0.17 -21.28
N THR A 408 -17.96 -0.92 -21.13
CA THR A 408 -18.15 -2.13 -21.97
C THR A 408 -19.41 -2.93 -21.62
N LYS A 409 -20.04 -2.67 -20.47
CA LYS A 409 -21.28 -3.36 -20.06
C LYS A 409 -22.51 -2.91 -20.87
N ASN A 410 -22.47 -1.71 -21.46
CA ASN A 410 -23.54 -1.11 -22.24
C ASN A 410 -23.07 -0.78 -23.69
N PRO A 411 -22.80 -1.79 -24.53
CA PRO A 411 -22.35 -1.55 -25.90
C PRO A 411 -23.56 -1.14 -26.77
N GLY A 412 -23.52 0.04 -27.37
CA GLY A 412 -24.53 0.43 -28.37
C GLY A 412 -24.74 1.92 -28.61
N MET A 413 -24.11 2.81 -27.83
CA MET A 413 -24.27 4.26 -27.98
C MET A 413 -22.93 4.99 -27.93
N ASN A 414 -22.89 6.20 -28.49
CA ASN A 414 -21.72 7.07 -28.41
C ASN A 414 -21.49 7.51 -26.96
N VAL A 415 -20.22 7.51 -26.55
CA VAL A 415 -19.82 7.88 -25.20
C VAL A 415 -18.87 9.08 -25.28
N VAL A 416 -19.15 10.09 -24.48
CA VAL A 416 -18.32 11.29 -24.33
C VAL A 416 -17.71 11.26 -22.94
N LEU A 417 -16.38 11.20 -22.86
CA LEU A 417 -15.64 11.21 -21.60
C LEU A 417 -15.15 12.62 -21.31
N ASP A 418 -15.68 13.21 -20.24
CA ASP A 418 -15.27 14.54 -19.77
C ASP A 418 -13.92 14.46 -19.05
N CYS A 419 -12.91 15.11 -19.63
CA CYS A 419 -11.52 15.05 -19.16
C CYS A 419 -11.05 16.34 -18.49
N GLU A 420 -11.94 17.30 -18.23
CA GLU A 420 -11.62 18.58 -17.60
C GLU A 420 -10.88 18.41 -16.25
N HIS A 421 -11.22 17.36 -15.50
CA HIS A 421 -10.70 17.08 -14.16
C HIS A 421 -9.51 16.11 -14.13
N ILE A 422 -8.98 15.74 -15.30
CA ILE A 422 -7.92 14.75 -15.41
C ILE A 422 -6.63 15.49 -15.79
N ASP A 423 -5.74 15.65 -14.81
CA ASP A 423 -4.46 16.30 -15.05
C ASP A 423 -3.46 15.37 -15.74
N ARG A 424 -3.45 14.10 -15.32
CA ARG A 424 -2.48 13.08 -15.74
C ARG A 424 -3.11 11.70 -15.78
N ILE A 425 -2.58 10.87 -16.66
CA ILE A 425 -2.87 9.45 -16.74
C ILE A 425 -1.54 8.68 -16.73
N ASP A 426 -1.56 7.47 -16.18
CA ASP A 426 -0.42 6.55 -16.25
C ASP A 426 -0.48 5.72 -17.53
N PHE A 427 0.60 5.00 -17.83
CA PHE A 427 0.72 4.14 -19.00
C PHE A 427 -0.40 3.11 -19.08
N THR A 428 -0.78 2.51 -17.94
CA THR A 428 -1.85 1.52 -17.86
C THR A 428 -3.19 2.15 -18.29
N ALA A 429 -3.49 3.36 -17.81
CA ALA A 429 -4.69 4.07 -18.21
C ALA A 429 -4.68 4.47 -19.69
N ALA A 430 -3.56 4.97 -20.20
CA ALA A 430 -3.43 5.32 -21.62
C ALA A 430 -3.66 4.10 -22.54
N GLN A 431 -3.10 2.94 -22.16
CA GLN A 431 -3.27 1.69 -22.90
C GLN A 431 -4.71 1.17 -22.81
N SER A 432 -5.32 1.20 -21.63
CA SER A 432 -6.71 0.74 -21.42
C SER A 432 -7.71 1.62 -22.19
N ILE A 433 -7.51 2.93 -22.23
CA ILE A 433 -8.31 3.85 -23.05
C ILE A 433 -8.11 3.58 -24.55
N SER A 434 -6.86 3.37 -25.01
CA SER A 434 -6.59 2.99 -26.41
C SER A 434 -7.29 1.68 -26.82
N MET A 435 -7.31 0.69 -25.92
CA MET A 435 -8.08 -0.55 -26.12
C MET A 435 -9.59 -0.29 -26.16
N MET A 436 -10.13 0.54 -25.28
CA MET A 436 -11.55 0.92 -25.32
C MET A 436 -11.93 1.58 -26.64
N ILE A 437 -11.13 2.52 -27.15
CA ILE A 437 -11.37 3.17 -28.44
C ILE A 437 -11.44 2.12 -29.57
N LYS A 438 -10.56 1.12 -29.54
CA LYS A 438 -10.59 -0.01 -30.50
C LYS A 438 -11.85 -0.86 -30.33
N ASP A 439 -12.26 -1.17 -29.10
CA ASP A 439 -13.45 -1.98 -28.78
C ASP A 439 -14.75 -1.27 -29.19
N PHE A 440 -14.89 0.03 -28.90
CA PHE A 440 -16.04 0.84 -29.33
C PHE A 440 -16.13 0.93 -30.85
N ARG A 441 -15.00 1.11 -31.54
CA ARG A 441 -14.95 1.13 -33.01
C ARG A 441 -15.36 -0.22 -33.62
N LYS A 442 -14.98 -1.35 -33.01
CA LYS A 442 -15.44 -2.70 -33.45
C LYS A 442 -16.96 -2.84 -33.36
N ASN A 443 -17.61 -2.12 -32.43
CA ASN A 443 -19.05 -2.14 -32.22
C ASN A 443 -19.79 -0.97 -32.92
N ASN A 444 -19.19 -0.29 -33.90
CA ASN A 444 -19.75 0.87 -34.60
C ASN A 444 -20.17 2.06 -33.69
N CYS A 445 -19.56 2.19 -32.51
CA CYS A 445 -19.79 3.29 -31.58
C CYS A 445 -18.54 4.20 -31.48
N GLN A 446 -18.71 5.47 -31.15
CA GLN A 446 -17.60 6.40 -30.93
C GLN A 446 -17.37 6.68 -29.45
N LEU A 447 -16.10 6.71 -29.04
CA LEU A 447 -15.65 7.23 -27.75
C LEU A 447 -14.93 8.56 -28.02
N ILE A 448 -15.50 9.67 -27.57
CA ILE A 448 -14.98 11.03 -27.77
C ILE A 448 -14.49 11.55 -26.41
N MET A 449 -13.33 12.20 -26.38
CA MET A 449 -12.86 12.86 -25.15
C MET A 449 -13.11 14.36 -25.25
N LEU A 450 -13.70 14.93 -24.21
CA LEU A 450 -14.04 16.35 -24.09
C LEU A 450 -13.03 17.04 -23.16
N ARG A 451 -12.49 18.21 -23.54
CA ARG A 451 -11.61 19.05 -22.70
C ARG A 451 -10.34 18.36 -22.18
N ALA A 452 -9.76 17.42 -22.92
CA ALA A 452 -8.56 16.72 -22.47
C ALA A 452 -7.30 17.59 -22.55
N ASN A 453 -6.44 17.49 -21.53
CA ASN A 453 -5.13 18.13 -21.49
C ASN A 453 -4.21 17.60 -22.62
N CYS A 454 -3.35 18.45 -23.18
CA CYS A 454 -2.34 18.10 -24.18
C CYS A 454 -1.40 16.96 -23.74
N ALA A 455 -1.08 16.86 -22.44
CA ALA A 455 -0.27 15.77 -21.90
C ALA A 455 -0.96 14.39 -22.00
N ILE A 456 -2.28 14.35 -21.80
CA ILE A 456 -3.09 13.14 -21.93
C ILE A 456 -3.16 12.73 -23.40
N LEU A 457 -3.40 13.70 -24.28
CA LEU A 457 -3.47 13.50 -25.72
C LEU A 457 -2.21 12.87 -26.29
N THR A 458 -1.04 13.44 -25.95
CA THR A 458 0.25 12.89 -26.39
C THR A 458 0.48 11.48 -25.88
N SER A 459 0.09 11.19 -24.62
CA SER A 459 0.21 9.86 -24.01
C SER A 459 -0.64 8.81 -24.72
N ILE A 460 -1.91 9.09 -25.02
CA ILE A 460 -2.81 8.13 -25.69
C ILE A 460 -2.48 8.03 -27.19
N GLN A 461 -2.18 9.14 -27.87
CA GLN A 461 -1.83 9.15 -29.28
C GLN A 461 -0.53 8.38 -29.55
N SER A 462 0.40 8.34 -28.58
CA SER A 462 1.63 7.51 -28.68
C SER A 462 1.36 6.00 -28.80
N LEU A 463 0.15 5.55 -28.42
CA LEU A 463 -0.28 4.15 -28.39
C LEU A 463 -1.29 3.80 -29.51
N SER A 464 -1.69 4.78 -30.33
CA SER A 464 -2.68 4.59 -31.39
C SER A 464 -2.17 5.11 -32.73
N ASP A 465 -2.17 4.23 -33.75
CA ASP A 465 -1.80 4.60 -35.12
C ASP A 465 -2.85 5.48 -35.83
N LYS A 466 -4.06 5.60 -35.25
CA LYS A 466 -5.17 6.41 -35.79
C LYS A 466 -5.43 7.63 -34.91
N GLN A 467 -5.85 8.74 -35.52
CA GLN A 467 -6.27 9.94 -34.80
C GLN A 467 -7.46 9.65 -33.87
N ILE A 468 -7.39 10.20 -32.66
CA ILE A 468 -8.41 10.10 -31.62
C ILE A 468 -9.40 11.26 -31.80
N LEU A 469 -10.70 11.00 -31.60
CA LEU A 469 -11.75 12.02 -31.71
C LEU A 469 -11.80 12.86 -30.43
N MET A 470 -11.69 14.18 -30.58
CA MET A 470 -11.47 15.11 -29.47
C MET A 470 -12.29 16.38 -29.64
N ALA A 471 -13.03 16.78 -28.60
CA ALA A 471 -13.75 18.05 -28.56
C ALA A 471 -13.10 18.98 -27.53
N ARG A 472 -12.81 20.24 -27.90
CA ARG A 472 -12.34 21.24 -26.92
C ARG A 472 -13.50 21.81 -26.12
N ASP A 473 -14.59 22.12 -26.80
CA ASP A 473 -15.80 22.70 -26.21
C ASP A 473 -17.05 21.93 -26.65
N GLU A 474 -18.19 22.22 -26.02
CA GLU A 474 -19.47 21.59 -26.39
C GLU A 474 -19.85 21.86 -27.86
N VAL A 475 -19.40 22.97 -28.45
CA VAL A 475 -19.60 23.30 -29.87
C VAL A 475 -18.82 22.36 -30.78
N ASP A 476 -17.54 22.12 -30.49
CA ASP A 476 -16.70 21.16 -31.21
C ASP A 476 -17.26 19.73 -31.10
N LEU A 477 -17.80 19.39 -29.93
CA LEU A 477 -18.42 18.10 -29.68
C LEU A 477 -19.61 17.85 -30.62
N ILE A 478 -20.48 18.86 -30.77
CA ILE A 478 -21.64 18.80 -31.66
C ILE A 478 -21.18 18.68 -33.12
N ALA A 479 -20.12 19.39 -33.52
CA ALA A 479 -19.57 19.29 -34.88
C ALA A 479 -19.01 17.88 -35.19
N ILE A 480 -18.33 17.25 -34.24
CA ILE A 480 -17.78 15.90 -34.39
C ILE A 480 -18.88 14.84 -34.45
N LEU A 481 -19.90 14.98 -33.59
CA LEU A 481 -21.06 14.09 -33.58
C LEU A 481 -21.90 14.26 -34.86
N GLY A 482 -22.04 15.50 -35.36
CA GLY A 482 -22.84 15.85 -36.54
C GLY A 482 -22.16 15.70 -37.91
N GLY A 483 -20.88 15.33 -37.97
CA GLY A 483 -20.12 15.19 -39.22
C GLY A 483 -20.67 14.13 -40.18
N PRO A 484 -20.53 14.29 -41.51
CA PRO A 484 -21.11 13.38 -42.51
C PRO A 484 -20.55 11.95 -42.37
N LYS A 485 -21.45 10.98 -42.20
CA LYS A 485 -21.15 9.54 -42.17
C LYS A 485 -20.54 9.09 -43.51
N GLY A 486 -19.21 9.00 -43.56
CA GLY A 486 -18.48 8.36 -44.65
C GLY A 486 -18.59 6.83 -44.60
N MET A 487 -19.51 6.29 -45.39
CA MET A 487 -19.39 5.06 -46.19
C MET A 487 -19.08 3.72 -45.45
N THR A 488 -20.12 3.06 -44.95
CA THR A 488 -20.34 1.61 -45.15
C THR A 488 -21.84 1.30 -45.08
N HIS A 489 -22.28 0.55 -46.09
CA HIS A 489 -23.65 0.16 -46.42
C HIS A 489 -24.48 -0.46 -45.29
N ASP A 490 -25.72 0.04 -45.20
CA ASP A 490 -27.02 -0.67 -45.10
C ASP A 490 -27.91 -0.13 -43.97
N LEU A 491 -28.77 0.81 -44.38
CA LEU A 491 -29.91 1.32 -43.63
C LEU A 491 -31.17 0.61 -44.14
N ALA A 492 -31.77 -0.19 -43.27
CA ALA A 492 -33.19 -0.50 -43.35
C ALA A 492 -33.76 -0.75 -41.94
N ILE A 493 -34.87 -0.06 -41.65
CA ILE A 493 -35.90 -0.37 -40.65
C ILE A 493 -35.61 0.15 -39.21
N VAL A 494 -36.10 1.35 -38.88
CA VAL A 494 -37.40 1.62 -38.20
C VAL A 494 -37.41 3.11 -37.83
N SER A 495 -38.27 3.89 -38.49
CA SER A 495 -38.89 5.07 -37.89
C SER A 495 -40.32 4.70 -37.52
N LYS A 496 -40.68 4.88 -36.23
CA LYS A 496 -41.97 5.42 -35.77
C LYS A 496 -42.07 5.35 -34.25
N THR A 497 -42.27 6.52 -33.66
CA THR A 497 -43.06 6.82 -32.45
C THR A 497 -42.71 6.10 -31.15
N ASN A 498 -42.16 6.84 -30.17
CA ASN A 498 -42.80 6.95 -28.85
C ASN A 498 -42.19 8.04 -27.95
N GLU A 499 -42.84 9.20 -27.93
CA GLU A 499 -42.67 10.28 -26.94
C GLU A 499 -43.35 9.97 -25.58
N ARG A 500 -43.56 8.69 -25.26
CA ARG A 500 -44.15 8.23 -23.99
C ARG A 500 -43.23 7.31 -23.17
N ALA A 501 -41.95 7.20 -23.54
CA ALA A 501 -41.01 6.25 -22.93
C ALA A 501 -40.26 6.77 -21.69
N SER A 502 -40.24 8.08 -21.41
CA SER A 502 -39.45 8.64 -20.30
C SER A 502 -40.07 8.42 -18.91
N THR A 503 -41.40 8.31 -18.80
CA THR A 503 -42.09 7.99 -17.53
C THR A 503 -42.43 6.50 -17.38
N TRP A 504 -42.43 5.73 -18.46
CA TRP A 504 -42.71 4.28 -18.42
C TRP A 504 -41.48 3.39 -18.15
N LEU A 505 -40.24 3.90 -18.27
CA LEU A 505 -39.03 3.12 -17.99
C LEU A 505 -38.67 3.01 -16.50
N MET A 506 -38.98 4.02 -15.68
CA MET A 506 -38.75 3.93 -14.23
C MET A 506 -39.82 3.09 -13.51
N ALA A 507 -41.08 3.12 -13.98
CA ALA A 507 -42.17 2.34 -13.39
C ALA A 507 -42.18 0.87 -13.87
N THR A 508 -41.80 0.57 -15.13
CA THR A 508 -41.79 -0.83 -15.60
C THR A 508 -40.48 -1.59 -15.35
N GLU A 509 -39.40 -0.95 -14.89
CA GLU A 509 -38.23 -1.68 -14.39
C GLU A 509 -38.44 -2.20 -12.96
N ALA A 510 -39.18 -1.49 -12.11
CA ALA A 510 -39.56 -1.95 -10.78
C ALA A 510 -40.48 -3.19 -10.84
N ASP A 511 -41.41 -3.25 -11.81
CA ASP A 511 -42.30 -4.41 -12.01
C ASP A 511 -41.69 -5.52 -12.89
N ARG A 512 -40.78 -5.23 -13.83
CA ARG A 512 -39.97 -6.28 -14.51
C ARG A 512 -38.92 -6.92 -13.60
N TRP A 513 -38.48 -6.24 -12.54
CA TRP A 513 -37.56 -6.80 -11.55
C TRP A 513 -38.19 -7.87 -10.66
N LYS A 514 -39.51 -7.83 -10.44
CA LYS A 514 -40.23 -8.80 -9.59
C LYS A 514 -40.48 -10.17 -10.26
N LYS A 515 -40.32 -10.29 -11.59
CA LYS A 515 -40.59 -11.53 -12.36
C LYS A 515 -39.38 -12.13 -13.09
N LYS A 516 -38.14 -11.74 -12.78
CA LYS A 516 -36.94 -12.51 -13.18
C LYS A 516 -36.72 -13.66 -12.19
N THR A 517 -37.09 -14.86 -12.62
CA THR A 517 -37.04 -16.13 -11.90
C THR A 517 -35.70 -16.34 -11.21
N CYS A 518 -35.74 -16.88 -9.99
CA CYS A 518 -34.57 -17.30 -9.21
C CYS A 518 -33.61 -18.15 -10.06
N LEU A 519 -34.16 -18.97 -10.96
CA LEU A 519 -33.41 -19.79 -11.91
C LEU A 519 -32.47 -19.02 -12.84
N ASP A 520 -32.86 -17.87 -13.39
CA ASP A 520 -31.98 -17.09 -14.27
C ASP A 520 -30.84 -16.41 -13.51
N ARG A 521 -31.10 -16.01 -12.27
CA ARG A 521 -30.06 -15.52 -11.35
C ARG A 521 -29.10 -16.65 -10.96
N LEU A 522 -29.62 -17.82 -10.60
CA LEU A 522 -28.83 -19.01 -10.30
C LEU A 522 -28.01 -19.47 -11.51
N ARG A 523 -28.60 -19.48 -12.72
CA ARG A 523 -27.89 -19.85 -13.95
C ARG A 523 -26.76 -18.87 -14.29
N LYS A 524 -26.98 -17.57 -14.12
CA LYS A 524 -25.93 -16.54 -14.31
C LYS A 524 -24.85 -16.58 -13.23
N LEU A 525 -25.19 -16.94 -12.00
CA LEU A 525 -24.23 -17.14 -10.92
C LEU A 525 -23.41 -18.42 -11.14
N ALA A 526 -24.06 -19.52 -11.51
CA ALA A 526 -23.43 -20.79 -11.85
C ALA A 526 -22.48 -20.65 -13.04
N SER A 527 -22.89 -19.96 -14.12
CA SER A 527 -22.02 -19.75 -15.29
C SER A 527 -20.82 -18.84 -15.02
N ARG A 528 -20.88 -17.99 -13.99
CA ARG A 528 -19.74 -17.15 -13.56
C ARG A 528 -18.79 -17.89 -12.63
N ARG A 529 -19.31 -18.69 -11.69
CA ARG A 529 -18.49 -19.40 -10.68
C ARG A 529 -17.96 -20.74 -11.15
N VAL A 530 -18.57 -21.32 -12.18
CA VAL A 530 -18.19 -22.60 -12.79
C VAL A 530 -18.01 -22.36 -14.30
N PRO A 531 -16.86 -21.80 -14.73
CA PRO A 531 -16.62 -21.37 -16.11
C PRO A 531 -16.75 -22.48 -17.15
N ILE A 532 -16.57 -23.76 -16.76
CA ILE A 532 -16.81 -24.91 -17.65
C ILE A 532 -18.18 -24.90 -18.31
N LEU A 533 -19.22 -24.43 -17.60
CA LEU A 533 -20.58 -24.33 -18.16
C LEU A 533 -20.69 -23.31 -19.31
N ALA A 534 -19.77 -22.33 -19.39
CA ALA A 534 -19.78 -21.28 -20.39
C ALA A 534 -18.99 -21.67 -21.66
N TRP A 535 -17.86 -22.36 -21.52
CA TRP A 535 -16.98 -22.70 -22.65
C TRP A 535 -17.22 -24.11 -23.21
N LEU A 536 -17.65 -25.09 -22.40
CA LEU A 536 -17.88 -26.47 -22.84
C LEU A 536 -18.92 -26.57 -23.98
N PRO A 537 -20.04 -25.82 -23.99
CA PRO A 537 -21.00 -25.86 -25.10
C PRO A 537 -20.44 -25.32 -26.43
N LYS A 538 -19.35 -24.54 -26.38
CA LYS A 538 -18.68 -23.94 -27.55
C LYS A 538 -17.46 -24.77 -27.99
N TYR A 539 -17.30 -25.98 -27.47
CA TYR A 539 -16.16 -26.84 -27.75
C TYR A 539 -16.30 -27.54 -29.10
N ASN A 540 -15.21 -27.62 -29.87
CA ASN A 540 -15.22 -28.19 -31.22
C ASN A 540 -13.99 -29.10 -31.43
N SER A 541 -13.97 -29.87 -32.52
CA SER A 541 -12.89 -30.83 -32.81
C SER A 541 -11.53 -30.16 -33.02
N GLU A 542 -11.49 -28.92 -33.50
CA GLU A 542 -10.23 -28.18 -33.67
C GLU A 542 -9.61 -27.79 -32.31
N LYS A 543 -10.44 -27.41 -31.34
CA LYS A 543 -10.02 -27.17 -29.94
C LYS A 543 -9.55 -28.46 -29.30
N PHE A 544 -10.23 -29.58 -29.56
CA PHE A 544 -9.81 -30.90 -29.09
C PHE A 544 -8.35 -31.23 -29.46
N PHE A 545 -7.99 -31.17 -30.74
CA PHE A 545 -6.60 -31.47 -31.13
C PHE A 545 -5.59 -30.49 -30.53
N SER A 546 -5.92 -29.19 -30.48
CA SER A 546 -5.06 -28.16 -29.87
C SER A 546 -4.80 -28.45 -28.38
N ASP A 547 -5.86 -28.76 -27.62
CA ASP A 547 -5.80 -28.94 -26.18
C ASP A 547 -5.16 -30.29 -25.81
N VAL A 548 -5.34 -31.35 -26.61
CA VAL A 548 -4.62 -32.63 -26.45
C VAL A 548 -3.12 -32.43 -26.63
N ILE A 549 -2.70 -31.75 -27.70
CA ILE A 549 -1.29 -31.50 -28.01
C ILE A 549 -0.65 -30.65 -26.91
N ALA A 550 -1.33 -29.57 -26.49
CA ALA A 550 -0.85 -28.72 -25.42
C ALA A 550 -0.76 -29.48 -24.10
N GLY A 551 -1.79 -30.27 -23.74
CA GLY A 551 -1.80 -31.05 -22.51
C GLY A 551 -0.73 -32.14 -22.44
N VAL A 552 -0.46 -32.85 -23.54
CA VAL A 552 0.65 -33.83 -23.60
C VAL A 552 1.99 -33.12 -23.47
N THR A 553 2.17 -32.00 -24.18
CA THR A 553 3.41 -31.21 -24.10
C THR A 553 3.67 -30.74 -22.67
N VAL A 554 2.66 -30.14 -22.02
CA VAL A 554 2.74 -29.66 -20.65
C VAL A 554 3.01 -30.83 -19.70
N GLY A 555 2.30 -31.95 -19.84
CA GLY A 555 2.53 -33.13 -19.01
C GLY A 555 3.97 -33.66 -19.07
N LEU A 556 4.58 -33.73 -20.25
CA LEU A 556 5.99 -34.11 -20.43
C LEU A 556 6.96 -33.14 -19.72
N THR A 557 6.61 -31.86 -19.60
CA THR A 557 7.43 -30.88 -18.87
C THR A 557 7.18 -30.87 -17.36
N VAL A 558 5.93 -31.09 -16.93
CA VAL A 558 5.51 -31.07 -15.52
C VAL A 558 6.18 -32.19 -14.74
N MET A 559 6.36 -33.35 -15.36
CA MET A 559 6.87 -34.54 -14.70
C MET A 559 8.27 -34.37 -14.07
N PRO A 560 9.33 -34.10 -14.84
CA PRO A 560 10.68 -33.93 -14.30
C PRO A 560 10.77 -32.75 -13.32
N GLN A 561 10.03 -31.67 -13.59
CA GLN A 561 9.97 -30.50 -12.71
C GLN A 561 9.31 -30.82 -11.36
N GLY A 562 8.17 -31.52 -11.38
CA GLY A 562 7.45 -31.92 -10.17
C GLY A 562 8.32 -32.80 -9.28
N LEU A 563 9.02 -33.77 -9.85
CA LEU A 563 9.95 -34.63 -9.12
C LEU A 563 11.06 -33.81 -8.43
N ALA A 564 11.67 -32.87 -9.15
CA ALA A 564 12.71 -32.00 -8.62
C ALA A 564 12.20 -31.06 -7.51
N TYR A 565 10.99 -30.51 -7.65
CA TYR A 565 10.39 -29.64 -6.63
C TYR A 565 9.98 -30.39 -5.38
N ALA A 566 9.51 -31.63 -5.48
CA ALA A 566 9.26 -32.45 -4.30
C ALA A 566 10.54 -32.73 -3.52
N THR A 567 11.64 -33.06 -4.21
CA THR A 567 12.95 -33.22 -3.55
C THR A 567 13.44 -31.92 -2.93
N LEU A 568 13.19 -30.78 -3.57
CA LEU A 568 13.51 -29.47 -3.01
C LEU A 568 12.71 -29.16 -1.74
N ALA A 569 11.46 -29.64 -1.65
CA ALA A 569 10.62 -29.52 -0.46
C ALA A 569 10.98 -30.49 0.68
N GLY A 570 12.03 -31.30 0.53
CA GLY A 570 12.35 -32.36 1.50
C GLY A 570 11.41 -33.58 1.41
N LEU A 571 10.59 -33.68 0.36
CA LEU A 571 9.63 -34.78 0.16
C LEU A 571 10.18 -35.85 -0.79
N LYS A 572 9.54 -37.03 -0.77
CA LYS A 572 9.80 -38.06 -1.79
C LYS A 572 9.37 -37.53 -3.18
N PRO A 573 10.09 -37.83 -4.28
CA PRO A 573 9.82 -37.27 -5.61
C PRO A 573 8.36 -37.39 -6.08
N GLN A 574 7.70 -38.51 -5.77
CA GLN A 574 6.32 -38.80 -6.17
C GLN A 574 5.29 -37.76 -5.69
N TYR A 575 5.52 -37.10 -4.54
CA TYR A 575 4.63 -36.04 -4.03
C TYR A 575 4.50 -34.86 -4.99
N GLY A 576 5.51 -34.63 -5.84
CA GLY A 576 5.45 -33.59 -6.87
C GLY A 576 4.46 -33.93 -7.99
N LEU A 577 4.41 -35.20 -8.40
CA LEU A 577 3.45 -35.68 -9.39
C LEU A 577 2.04 -35.72 -8.82
N TYR A 578 1.88 -36.09 -7.54
CA TYR A 578 0.59 -36.04 -6.83
C TYR A 578 0.02 -34.62 -6.81
N SER A 579 0.89 -33.65 -6.54
CA SER A 579 0.53 -32.23 -6.50
C SER A 579 0.13 -31.69 -7.87
N ALA A 580 0.78 -32.14 -8.94
CA ALA A 580 0.48 -31.70 -10.30
C ALA A 580 -0.84 -32.28 -10.85
N PHE A 581 -1.21 -33.48 -10.42
CA PHE A 581 -2.38 -34.20 -10.91
C PHE A 581 -3.69 -33.49 -10.58
N MET A 582 -3.97 -33.26 -9.28
CA MET A 582 -5.28 -32.76 -8.84
C MET A 582 -5.50 -31.31 -9.29
N GLY A 583 -4.45 -30.48 -9.21
CA GLY A 583 -4.50 -29.09 -9.67
C GLY A 583 -4.94 -28.97 -11.13
N ALA A 584 -4.42 -29.83 -12.01
CA ALA A 584 -4.73 -29.81 -13.43
C ALA A 584 -6.20 -30.16 -13.74
N ILE A 585 -6.80 -31.10 -13.00
CA ILE A 585 -8.20 -31.51 -13.19
C ILE A 585 -9.16 -30.47 -12.61
N VAL A 586 -8.93 -30.02 -11.38
CA VAL A 586 -9.80 -29.04 -10.71
C VAL A 586 -9.84 -27.73 -11.48
N TYR A 587 -8.71 -27.31 -12.05
CA TYR A 587 -8.62 -26.08 -12.82
C TYR A 587 -9.47 -26.10 -14.11
N VAL A 588 -9.72 -27.28 -14.71
CA VAL A 588 -10.60 -27.40 -15.89
C VAL A 588 -12.04 -26.96 -15.56
N ILE A 589 -12.50 -27.23 -14.33
CA ILE A 589 -13.87 -26.96 -13.90
C ILE A 589 -14.05 -25.48 -13.50
N PHE A 590 -13.13 -24.96 -12.70
CA PHE A 590 -13.27 -23.66 -12.04
C PHE A 590 -12.41 -22.54 -12.65
N GLY A 591 -11.36 -22.87 -13.40
CA GLY A 591 -10.39 -21.92 -13.95
C GLY A 591 -10.97 -21.00 -15.01
N SER A 592 -10.51 -19.75 -15.01
CA SER A 592 -10.98 -18.72 -15.94
C SER A 592 -10.02 -18.47 -17.10
N CYS A 593 -8.72 -18.69 -16.90
CA CYS A 593 -7.69 -18.51 -17.92
C CYS A 593 -7.32 -19.84 -18.59
N LYS A 594 -7.29 -19.91 -19.93
CA LYS A 594 -6.96 -21.15 -20.65
C LYS A 594 -5.47 -21.55 -20.59
N ASP A 595 -4.58 -20.57 -20.38
CA ASP A 595 -3.14 -20.76 -20.49
C ASP A 595 -2.49 -21.21 -19.17
N ILE A 596 -3.15 -20.97 -18.03
CA ILE A 596 -2.61 -21.29 -16.70
C ILE A 596 -2.57 -22.79 -16.45
N THR A 597 -1.49 -23.23 -15.82
CA THR A 597 -1.26 -24.62 -15.41
C THR A 597 -0.87 -24.70 -13.93
N ILE A 598 -1.77 -25.27 -13.13
CA ILE A 598 -1.61 -25.43 -11.67
C ILE A 598 -0.79 -26.69 -11.36
N GLY A 599 0.09 -26.60 -10.37
CA GLY A 599 0.91 -27.71 -9.89
C GLY A 599 2.04 -27.24 -8.97
N PRO A 600 2.98 -28.11 -8.58
CA PRO A 600 4.09 -27.73 -7.68
C PRO A 600 4.99 -26.68 -8.35
N THR A 601 5.57 -25.79 -7.56
CA THR A 601 6.54 -24.78 -7.99
C THR A 601 7.74 -24.75 -7.05
N ALA A 602 8.87 -24.23 -7.53
CA ALA A 602 10.12 -24.14 -6.77
C ALA A 602 9.93 -23.37 -5.44
N LEU A 603 9.17 -22.27 -5.46
CA LEU A 603 8.94 -21.48 -4.27
C LEU A 603 8.05 -22.21 -3.25
N MET A 604 6.93 -22.79 -3.69
CA MET A 604 6.07 -23.56 -2.77
C MET A 604 6.84 -24.71 -2.14
N ALA A 605 7.76 -25.33 -2.89
CA ALA A 605 8.68 -26.31 -2.38
C ALA A 605 9.63 -25.74 -1.31
N LEU A 606 10.32 -24.62 -1.58
CA LEU A 606 11.23 -23.98 -0.63
C LEU A 606 10.51 -23.51 0.64
N MET A 607 9.34 -22.90 0.52
CA MET A 607 8.55 -22.47 1.68
C MET A 607 7.99 -23.63 2.49
N THR A 608 7.86 -24.81 1.88
CA THR A 608 7.44 -26.03 2.57
C THR A 608 8.63 -26.77 3.18
N HIS A 609 9.84 -26.58 2.63
CA HIS A 609 11.07 -27.27 3.03
C HIS A 609 11.35 -27.14 4.52
N ASP A 610 11.36 -25.92 5.05
CA ASP A 610 11.67 -25.62 6.46
C ASP A 610 10.74 -26.34 7.46
N TYR A 611 9.55 -26.75 7.01
CA TYR A 611 8.55 -27.43 7.84
C TYR A 611 8.51 -28.94 7.68
N VAL A 612 9.16 -29.46 6.63
CA VAL A 612 9.20 -30.88 6.28
C VAL A 612 10.57 -31.49 6.52
N GLU A 613 11.65 -30.71 6.42
CA GLU A 613 13.01 -31.18 6.63
C GLU A 613 13.16 -31.79 8.04
N GLY A 614 13.63 -33.03 8.11
CA GLY A 614 13.74 -33.79 9.35
C GLY A 614 12.40 -34.24 9.97
N ARG A 615 11.28 -34.09 9.25
CA ARG A 615 9.91 -34.39 9.71
C ARG A 615 9.13 -35.24 8.68
N ASN A 616 7.81 -35.35 8.87
CA ASN A 616 6.91 -36.11 8.00
C ASN A 616 6.30 -35.24 6.88
N ALA A 617 5.91 -35.90 5.77
CA ALA A 617 5.18 -35.29 4.66
C ALA A 617 3.81 -34.70 5.06
N ASP A 618 3.26 -35.14 6.19
CA ASP A 618 1.96 -34.70 6.72
C ASP A 618 1.87 -33.18 6.93
N PHE A 619 2.98 -32.54 7.31
CA PHE A 619 3.03 -31.07 7.45
C PHE A 619 2.80 -30.36 6.13
N ALA A 620 3.35 -30.87 5.01
CA ALA A 620 3.13 -30.31 3.68
C ALA A 620 1.66 -30.46 3.23
N ILE A 621 1.06 -31.61 3.51
CA ILE A 621 -0.34 -31.90 3.14
C ILE A 621 -1.28 -31.01 3.95
N LEU A 622 -1.04 -30.87 5.26
CA LEU A 622 -1.82 -29.99 6.13
C LEU A 622 -1.65 -28.52 5.73
N LEU A 623 -0.43 -28.09 5.41
CA LEU A 623 -0.17 -26.73 4.91
C LEU A 623 -0.91 -26.46 3.59
N ALA A 624 -0.98 -27.44 2.68
CA ALA A 624 -1.78 -27.33 1.46
C ALA A 624 -3.27 -27.16 1.76
N PHE A 625 -3.82 -27.94 2.69
CA PHE A 625 -5.22 -27.82 3.12
C PHE A 625 -5.51 -26.45 3.73
N LEU A 626 -4.72 -26.01 4.72
CA LEU A 626 -4.88 -24.72 5.40
C LEU A 626 -4.71 -23.55 4.43
N SER A 627 -3.74 -23.62 3.53
CA SER A 627 -3.56 -22.66 2.44
C SER A 627 -4.82 -22.57 1.57
N GLY A 628 -5.41 -23.72 1.20
CA GLY A 628 -6.65 -23.76 0.43
C GLY A 628 -7.85 -23.17 1.17
N CYS A 629 -8.00 -23.45 2.47
CA CYS A 629 -9.04 -22.86 3.32
C CYS A 629 -8.90 -21.33 3.42
N LEU A 630 -7.68 -20.82 3.64
CA LEU A 630 -7.45 -19.38 3.71
C LEU A 630 -7.69 -18.71 2.36
N GLN A 631 -7.27 -19.32 1.25
CA GLN A 631 -7.57 -18.83 -0.11
C GLN A 631 -9.07 -18.77 -0.39
N LEU A 632 -9.82 -19.78 0.05
CA LEU A 632 -11.28 -19.80 -0.06
C LEU A 632 -11.92 -18.69 0.78
N LEU A 633 -11.43 -18.46 2.01
CA LEU A 633 -11.87 -17.36 2.86
C LEU A 633 -11.60 -16.01 2.18
N MET A 634 -10.40 -15.81 1.63
CA MET A 634 -10.06 -14.59 0.89
C MET A 634 -10.96 -14.41 -0.36
N ALA A 635 -11.32 -15.50 -1.05
CA ALA A 635 -12.28 -15.46 -2.16
C ALA A 635 -13.68 -15.04 -1.72
N CYS A 636 -14.14 -15.57 -0.58
CA CYS A 636 -15.44 -15.27 0.03
C CYS A 636 -15.55 -13.79 0.42
N LEU A 637 -14.48 -13.25 1.03
CA LEU A 637 -14.33 -11.83 1.36
C LEU A 637 -14.12 -10.93 0.13
N ARG A 638 -14.06 -11.50 -1.09
CA ARG A 638 -13.81 -10.78 -2.35
C ARG A 638 -12.51 -9.98 -2.35
N LEU A 639 -11.47 -10.50 -1.69
CA LEU A 639 -10.14 -9.88 -1.66
C LEU A 639 -9.39 -9.93 -3.00
N GLY A 640 -10.01 -10.44 -4.07
CA GLY A 640 -9.48 -10.32 -5.43
C GLY A 640 -9.27 -8.87 -5.89
N VAL A 641 -9.89 -7.89 -5.21
CA VAL A 641 -9.59 -6.46 -5.41
C VAL A 641 -8.12 -6.14 -5.15
N LEU A 642 -7.44 -6.84 -4.23
CA LEU A 642 -6.01 -6.61 -3.97
C LEU A 642 -5.15 -6.86 -5.21
N VAL A 643 -5.60 -7.72 -6.12
CA VAL A 643 -4.87 -8.00 -7.35
C VAL A 643 -5.12 -6.94 -8.43
N ASP A 644 -6.21 -6.18 -8.34
CA ASP A 644 -6.43 -5.04 -9.22
C ASP A 644 -5.30 -3.99 -9.08
N PHE A 645 -4.44 -4.06 -8.05
CA PHE A 645 -3.28 -3.17 -7.84
C PHE A 645 -1.97 -3.61 -8.50
N ILE A 646 -1.93 -4.75 -9.21
CA ILE A 646 -0.80 -5.13 -10.06
C ILE A 646 -0.91 -4.44 -11.42
N SER A 647 -0.09 -3.41 -11.65
CA SER A 647 -0.11 -2.60 -12.89
C SER A 647 0.56 -3.30 -14.07
N ILE A 648 0.32 -2.79 -15.29
CA ILE A 648 0.97 -3.31 -16.50
C ILE A 648 2.50 -3.16 -16.42
N PRO A 649 3.08 -2.02 -16.00
CA PRO A 649 4.53 -1.87 -15.79
C PRO A 649 5.15 -2.96 -14.90
N VAL A 650 4.48 -3.28 -13.77
CA VAL A 650 4.93 -4.32 -12.85
C VAL A 650 4.85 -5.69 -13.51
N THR A 651 3.76 -5.98 -14.23
CA THR A 651 3.57 -7.24 -14.95
C THR A 651 4.66 -7.45 -16.01
N VAL A 652 4.97 -6.41 -16.81
CA VAL A 652 6.01 -6.46 -17.86
C VAL A 652 7.41 -6.65 -17.26
N GLY A 653 7.72 -5.95 -16.15
CA GLY A 653 8.98 -6.12 -15.44
C GLY A 653 9.15 -7.53 -14.88
N PHE A 654 8.08 -8.05 -14.26
CA PHE A 654 8.01 -9.41 -13.73
C PHE A 654 8.11 -10.49 -14.82
N THR A 655 7.38 -10.38 -15.93
CA THR A 655 7.41 -11.36 -17.02
C THR A 655 8.78 -11.41 -17.69
N SER A 656 9.40 -10.24 -17.91
CA SER A 656 10.75 -10.13 -18.48
C SER A 656 11.81 -10.72 -17.55
N ALA A 657 11.77 -10.39 -16.26
CA ALA A 657 12.71 -10.96 -15.29
C ALA A 657 12.54 -12.47 -15.14
N THR A 658 11.30 -12.94 -14.98
CA THR A 658 11.00 -14.38 -14.88
C THR A 658 11.49 -15.13 -16.12
N SER A 659 11.36 -14.54 -17.30
CA SER A 659 11.88 -15.13 -18.54
C SER A 659 13.39 -15.29 -18.52
N VAL A 660 14.12 -14.26 -18.09
CA VAL A 660 15.59 -14.30 -17.93
C VAL A 660 16.02 -15.33 -16.87
N ILE A 661 15.32 -15.38 -15.74
CA ILE A 661 15.59 -16.34 -14.65
C ILE A 661 15.40 -17.77 -15.15
N ILE A 662 14.32 -18.03 -15.88
CA ILE A 662 14.07 -19.36 -16.44
C ILE A 662 15.17 -19.73 -17.43
N VAL A 663 15.52 -18.85 -18.37
CA VAL A 663 16.62 -19.11 -19.33
C VAL A 663 17.92 -19.44 -18.58
N ALA A 664 18.32 -18.63 -17.59
CA ALA A 664 19.52 -18.88 -16.79
C ALA A 664 19.44 -20.22 -16.03
N SER A 665 18.30 -20.54 -15.41
CA SER A 665 18.07 -21.80 -14.69
C SER A 665 18.18 -23.04 -15.60
N GLN A 666 17.87 -22.88 -16.89
CA GLN A 666 17.93 -23.95 -17.88
C GLN A 666 19.30 -24.09 -18.55
N LEU A 667 20.22 -23.12 -18.42
CA LEU A 667 21.56 -23.19 -19.02
C LEU A 667 22.35 -24.42 -18.55
N LYS A 668 22.24 -24.79 -17.27
CA LYS A 668 22.88 -26.00 -16.74
C LYS A 668 22.38 -27.28 -17.42
N GLY A 669 21.08 -27.38 -17.71
CA GLY A 669 20.52 -28.52 -18.43
C GLY A 669 20.84 -28.50 -19.92
N LEU A 670 20.92 -27.29 -20.51
CA LEU A 670 21.28 -27.08 -21.92
C LEU A 670 22.74 -27.49 -22.22
N LEU A 671 23.66 -27.21 -21.29
CA LEU A 671 25.09 -27.53 -21.40
C LEU A 671 25.48 -28.88 -20.78
N GLY A 672 24.54 -29.57 -20.13
CA GLY A 672 24.79 -30.84 -19.44
C GLY A 672 25.65 -30.73 -18.17
N LEU A 673 25.59 -29.60 -17.45
CA LEU A 673 26.33 -29.36 -16.22
C LEU A 673 25.60 -29.94 -14.98
N LYS A 674 26.30 -30.68 -14.13
CA LYS A 674 25.76 -31.30 -12.90
C LYS A 674 25.87 -30.37 -11.69
N ILE A 675 25.16 -29.24 -11.71
CA ILE A 675 25.28 -28.17 -10.69
C ILE A 675 23.98 -27.99 -9.89
N SER A 676 24.11 -27.90 -8.57
CA SER A 676 23.04 -27.41 -7.68
C SER A 676 23.22 -25.92 -7.42
N SER A 677 22.22 -25.13 -7.83
CA SER A 677 22.24 -23.67 -7.75
C SER A 677 20.86 -23.15 -7.35
N GLN A 678 20.84 -22.08 -6.55
CA GLN A 678 19.61 -21.44 -6.07
C GLN A 678 19.55 -19.99 -6.50
N GLY A 679 18.48 -19.61 -7.20
CA GLY A 679 18.32 -18.24 -7.70
C GLY A 679 19.18 -17.93 -8.93
N PHE A 680 18.99 -16.74 -9.49
CA PHE A 680 19.61 -16.33 -10.76
C PHE A 680 21.10 -16.02 -10.64
N VAL A 681 21.50 -15.27 -9.59
CA VAL A 681 22.88 -14.81 -9.40
C VAL A 681 23.83 -16.01 -9.18
N ASP A 682 23.50 -16.89 -8.24
CA ASP A 682 24.26 -18.11 -7.94
C ASP A 682 24.35 -19.06 -9.16
N THR A 683 23.23 -19.23 -9.87
CA THR A 683 23.23 -20.06 -11.10
C THR A 683 24.15 -19.48 -12.16
N SER A 684 24.13 -18.17 -12.36
CA SER A 684 24.97 -17.51 -13.36
C SER A 684 26.45 -17.67 -13.00
N ILE A 685 26.84 -17.38 -11.76
CA ILE A 685 28.22 -17.52 -11.28
C ILE A 685 28.71 -18.96 -11.47
N LYS A 686 27.96 -19.96 -10.97
CA LYS A 686 28.37 -21.37 -11.06
C LYS A 686 28.42 -21.89 -12.49
N VAL A 687 27.55 -21.43 -13.38
CA VAL A 687 27.61 -21.80 -14.82
C VAL A 687 28.87 -21.22 -15.47
N PHE A 688 29.26 -19.99 -15.13
CA PHE A 688 30.50 -19.39 -15.64
C PHE A 688 31.75 -20.09 -15.10
N GLU A 689 31.76 -20.45 -13.81
CA GLU A 689 32.90 -21.16 -13.20
C GLU A 689 33.11 -22.56 -13.78
N ASN A 690 32.02 -23.28 -14.07
CA ASN A 690 32.06 -24.68 -14.52
C ASN A 690 31.86 -24.82 -16.03
N ILE A 691 32.11 -23.76 -16.82
CA ILE A 691 31.92 -23.78 -18.27
C ILE A 691 32.88 -24.74 -18.98
N GLY A 692 33.96 -25.17 -18.33
CA GLY A 692 34.87 -26.19 -18.84
C GLY A 692 34.32 -27.62 -18.77
N ASP A 693 33.39 -27.90 -17.86
CA ASP A 693 32.87 -29.25 -17.58
C ASP A 693 31.64 -29.62 -18.43
N THR A 694 31.43 -28.92 -19.54
CA THR A 694 30.24 -29.09 -20.38
C THR A 694 30.24 -30.44 -21.09
N SER A 695 29.08 -31.12 -21.11
CA SER A 695 28.88 -32.35 -21.87
C SER A 695 28.61 -31.99 -23.34
N PRO A 696 29.52 -32.34 -24.27
CA PRO A 696 29.38 -31.96 -25.68
C PRO A 696 28.17 -32.63 -26.35
N TRP A 697 27.79 -33.84 -25.91
CA TRP A 697 26.64 -34.56 -26.44
C TRP A 697 25.31 -33.91 -26.03
N ASP A 698 25.17 -33.52 -24.76
CA ASP A 698 23.98 -32.80 -24.29
C ASP A 698 23.85 -31.41 -24.94
N ALA A 699 24.97 -30.68 -25.06
CA ALA A 699 25.01 -29.39 -25.74
C ALA A 699 24.67 -29.50 -27.23
N GLY A 700 25.23 -30.49 -27.94
CA GLY A 700 24.90 -30.74 -29.35
C GLY A 700 23.43 -31.09 -29.54
N MET A 701 22.88 -31.92 -28.65
CA MET A 701 21.48 -32.29 -28.67
C MET A 701 20.55 -31.09 -28.44
N SER A 702 20.81 -30.27 -27.41
CA SER A 702 19.99 -29.10 -27.08
C SER A 702 20.02 -28.04 -28.19
N ILE A 703 21.19 -27.76 -28.79
CA ILE A 703 21.32 -26.85 -29.94
C ILE A 703 20.53 -27.38 -31.14
N SER A 704 20.64 -28.68 -31.44
CA SER A 704 19.85 -29.31 -32.51
C SER A 704 18.34 -29.20 -32.23
N CYS A 705 17.91 -29.43 -30.99
CA CYS A 705 16.51 -29.25 -30.60
C CYS A 705 16.05 -27.81 -30.81
N ILE A 706 16.83 -26.81 -30.40
CA ILE A 706 16.50 -25.38 -30.59
C ILE A 706 16.36 -25.08 -32.09
N ALA A 707 17.31 -25.52 -32.92
CA ALA A 707 17.26 -25.32 -34.37
C ALA A 707 15.98 -25.93 -34.99
N ILE A 708 15.63 -27.16 -34.63
CA ILE A 708 14.42 -27.85 -35.11
C ILE A 708 13.15 -27.13 -34.62
N LEU A 709 13.09 -26.70 -33.36
CA LEU A 709 11.95 -25.97 -32.80
C LEU A 709 11.72 -24.64 -33.50
N LEU A 710 12.79 -23.89 -33.76
CA LEU A 710 12.74 -22.62 -34.50
C LEU A 710 12.36 -22.83 -35.97
N LEU A 711 12.89 -23.88 -36.61
CA LEU A 711 12.52 -24.27 -37.97
C LEU A 711 11.02 -24.58 -38.04
N PHE A 712 10.52 -25.45 -37.15
CA PHE A 712 9.11 -25.82 -37.12
C PHE A 712 8.18 -24.66 -36.82
N ARG A 713 8.63 -23.68 -36.02
CA ARG A 713 7.91 -22.43 -35.82
C ARG A 713 7.81 -21.64 -37.13
N LYS A 714 8.91 -21.48 -37.87
CA LYS A 714 8.95 -20.72 -39.13
C LYS A 714 8.12 -21.37 -40.24
N MET A 715 7.92 -22.69 -40.22
CA MET A 715 7.05 -23.39 -41.17
C MET A 715 5.59 -22.89 -41.14
N LYS A 716 5.11 -22.35 -40.01
CA LYS A 716 3.78 -21.75 -39.88
C LYS A 716 3.60 -20.49 -40.72
N ASP A 717 4.68 -19.76 -40.99
CA ASP A 717 4.64 -18.48 -41.71
C ASP A 717 4.65 -18.66 -43.24
N VAL A 718 4.83 -19.89 -43.73
CA VAL A 718 4.78 -20.22 -45.16
C VAL A 718 3.33 -20.14 -45.64
N LYS A 719 2.99 -19.01 -46.26
CA LYS A 719 1.68 -18.80 -46.89
C LYS A 719 1.56 -19.69 -48.13
N LEU A 720 0.97 -20.87 -47.99
CA LEU A 720 0.61 -21.78 -49.10
C LEU A 720 -0.51 -21.25 -50.00
N HIS A 721 -1.08 -20.08 -49.67
CA HIS A 721 -2.19 -19.49 -50.39
C HIS A 721 -1.68 -18.39 -51.34
N ALA A 722 -1.76 -18.63 -52.64
CA ALA A 722 -1.72 -17.55 -53.63
C ALA A 722 -3.07 -16.81 -53.57
N ILE A 723 -3.02 -15.51 -53.28
CA ILE A 723 -4.20 -14.64 -53.19
C ILE A 723 -4.99 -14.76 -54.50
N GLY A 724 -6.20 -15.34 -54.46
CA GLY A 724 -7.15 -15.34 -55.59
C GLY A 724 -7.47 -16.68 -56.27
N LYS A 725 -6.97 -17.85 -55.83
CA LYS A 725 -7.39 -19.17 -56.36
C LYS A 725 -8.09 -20.04 -55.30
N LYS A 726 -9.16 -20.75 -55.69
CA LYS A 726 -9.83 -21.75 -54.83
C LYS A 726 -8.84 -22.85 -54.47
N SER A 727 -8.64 -23.07 -53.16
CA SER A 727 -7.70 -24.05 -52.61
C SER A 727 -8.07 -25.47 -53.05
N THR A 728 -7.11 -26.22 -53.58
CA THR A 728 -7.26 -27.67 -53.87
C THR A 728 -7.30 -28.48 -52.57
N ASN A 729 -7.98 -29.63 -52.54
CA ASN A 729 -8.05 -30.51 -51.34
C ASN A 729 -6.66 -30.89 -50.79
N TYR A 730 -5.68 -31.13 -51.67
CA TYR A 730 -4.29 -31.39 -51.29
C TYR A 730 -3.65 -30.23 -50.52
N GLN A 731 -3.88 -28.99 -50.94
CA GLN A 731 -3.34 -27.81 -50.26
C GLN A 731 -3.94 -27.62 -48.85
N GLN A 732 -5.21 -27.99 -48.66
CA GLN A 732 -5.85 -27.96 -47.34
C GLN A 732 -5.30 -29.05 -46.41
N ILE A 733 -5.03 -30.25 -46.94
CA ILE A 733 -4.42 -31.34 -46.16
C ILE A 733 -3.00 -30.96 -45.74
N ILE A 734 -2.20 -30.43 -46.67
CA ILE A 734 -0.83 -29.96 -46.39
C ILE A 734 -0.85 -28.82 -45.37
N ALA A 735 -1.75 -27.84 -45.51
CA ALA A 735 -1.88 -26.75 -44.55
C ALA A 735 -2.28 -27.24 -43.15
N LYS A 736 -3.20 -28.21 -43.06
CA LYS A 736 -3.57 -28.86 -41.78
C LYS A 736 -2.42 -29.67 -41.19
N ALA A 737 -1.65 -30.39 -42.00
CA ALA A 737 -0.48 -31.15 -41.55
C ALA A 737 0.64 -30.23 -41.05
N ILE A 738 0.93 -29.13 -41.75
CA ILE A 738 1.91 -28.12 -41.33
C ILE A 738 1.45 -27.43 -40.03
N TRP A 739 0.17 -27.10 -39.92
CA TRP A 739 -0.39 -26.53 -38.70
C TRP A 739 -0.26 -27.50 -37.51
N LEU A 740 -0.56 -28.79 -37.72
CA LEU A 740 -0.44 -29.83 -36.70
C LEU A 740 1.02 -29.99 -36.25
N LEU A 741 1.96 -30.10 -37.20
CA LEU A 741 3.39 -30.26 -36.94
C LEU A 741 3.98 -29.04 -36.22
N SER A 742 3.58 -27.83 -36.63
CA SER A 742 3.99 -26.58 -35.96
C SER A 742 3.46 -26.48 -34.53
N THR A 743 2.26 -26.98 -34.26
CA THR A 743 1.61 -26.91 -32.94
C THR A 743 2.16 -27.98 -32.00
N ALA A 744 2.43 -29.18 -32.53
CA ALA A 744 2.99 -30.32 -31.79
C ALA A 744 4.52 -30.34 -31.68
N ARG A 745 5.22 -29.29 -32.18
CA ARG A 745 6.69 -29.23 -32.24
C ARG A 745 7.38 -29.58 -30.93
N ASN A 746 6.84 -29.10 -29.80
CA ASN A 746 7.43 -29.31 -28.48
C ASN A 746 7.33 -30.78 -28.04
N ALA A 747 6.14 -31.40 -28.16
CA ALA A 747 5.95 -32.82 -27.81
C ALA A 747 6.75 -33.75 -28.72
N ILE A 748 6.74 -33.50 -30.03
CA ILE A 748 7.44 -34.32 -31.02
C ILE A 748 8.95 -34.34 -30.75
N VAL A 749 9.55 -33.17 -30.50
CA VAL A 749 10.98 -33.07 -30.21
C VAL A 749 11.35 -33.89 -28.96
N VAL A 750 10.59 -33.77 -27.87
CA VAL A 750 10.85 -34.52 -26.63
C VAL A 750 10.73 -36.04 -26.84
N VAL A 751 9.69 -36.49 -27.55
CA VAL A 751 9.48 -37.93 -27.80
C VAL A 751 10.60 -38.50 -28.68
N ILE A 752 10.96 -37.83 -29.78
CA ILE A 752 12.06 -38.26 -30.65
C ILE A 752 13.38 -38.33 -29.88
N CYS A 753 13.67 -37.30 -29.08
CA CYS A 753 14.86 -37.25 -28.22
C CYS A 753 14.92 -38.40 -27.22
N SER A 754 13.78 -38.76 -26.63
CA SER A 754 13.68 -39.87 -25.67
C SER A 754 13.89 -41.22 -26.34
N VAL A 755 13.40 -41.41 -27.57
CA VAL A 755 13.65 -42.62 -28.36
C VAL A 755 15.12 -42.74 -28.76
N ILE A 756 15.77 -41.62 -29.12
CA ILE A 756 17.20 -41.59 -29.41
C ILE A 756 17.99 -41.99 -28.17
N ALA A 757 17.69 -41.39 -27.01
CA ALA A 757 18.35 -41.71 -25.75
C ALA A 757 18.16 -43.17 -25.33
N TYR A 758 16.96 -43.74 -25.50
CA TYR A 758 16.69 -45.16 -25.26
C TYR A 758 17.59 -46.09 -26.08
N LYS A 759 17.76 -45.79 -27.38
CA LYS A 759 18.63 -46.60 -28.26
C LYS A 759 20.09 -46.56 -27.84
N TYR A 760 20.59 -45.40 -27.40
CA TYR A 760 21.98 -45.26 -26.96
C TYR A 760 22.22 -45.83 -25.55
N ASP A 761 21.27 -45.70 -24.62
CA ASP A 761 21.38 -46.28 -23.28
C ASP A 761 21.35 -47.83 -23.30
N SER A 762 20.68 -48.40 -24.30
CA SER A 762 20.65 -49.85 -24.53
C SER A 762 21.97 -50.42 -25.08
N SER A 763 22.97 -49.58 -25.39
CA SER A 763 24.31 -49.99 -25.82
C SER A 763 25.22 -50.19 -24.59
N GLU A 764 26.12 -51.18 -24.58
CA GLU A 764 26.98 -51.53 -23.42
C GLU A 764 27.83 -50.36 -22.87
N SER A 765 27.96 -49.25 -23.61
CA SER A 765 28.73 -48.07 -23.24
C SER A 765 27.98 -47.06 -22.34
N GLY A 766 26.69 -47.29 -22.05
CA GLY A 766 25.83 -46.36 -21.30
C GLY A 766 25.41 -45.12 -22.12
N SER A 767 24.34 -44.43 -21.67
CA SER A 767 23.86 -43.21 -22.32
C SER A 767 24.88 -42.06 -22.26
N PRO A 768 25.24 -41.43 -23.40
CA PRO A 768 26.07 -40.22 -23.43
C PRO A 768 25.30 -38.96 -22.97
N PHE A 769 23.98 -39.07 -22.75
CA PHE A 769 23.11 -37.97 -22.35
C PHE A 769 22.79 -38.02 -20.86
N ILE A 770 22.55 -36.84 -20.25
CA ILE A 770 22.06 -36.77 -18.88
C ILE A 770 20.55 -36.99 -18.86
N LEU A 771 20.17 -38.17 -18.39
CA LEU A 771 18.80 -38.65 -18.29
C LEU A 771 18.09 -38.18 -17.01
N THR A 772 16.76 -38.31 -17.00
CA THR A 772 15.91 -37.85 -15.88
C THR A 772 16.07 -38.70 -14.62
N GLY A 773 16.37 -40.00 -14.78
CA GLY A 773 16.61 -40.93 -13.67
C GLY A 773 15.37 -41.73 -13.23
N PRO A 774 15.52 -42.66 -12.27
CA PRO A 774 14.45 -43.58 -11.88
C PRO A 774 13.36 -42.88 -11.09
N VAL A 775 12.11 -43.14 -11.47
CA VAL A 775 10.91 -42.63 -10.79
C VAL A 775 10.18 -43.82 -10.16
N ARG A 776 9.75 -43.69 -8.90
CA ARG A 776 8.96 -44.76 -8.25
C ARG A 776 7.49 -44.65 -8.68
N SER A 777 6.91 -45.77 -9.11
CA SER A 777 5.50 -45.88 -9.46
C SER A 777 4.64 -45.92 -8.20
N GLY A 778 3.41 -45.39 -8.29
CA GLY A 778 2.44 -45.44 -7.19
C GLY A 778 1.39 -44.35 -7.32
N LEU A 779 0.11 -44.72 -7.33
CA LEU A 779 -1.00 -43.78 -7.30
C LEU A 779 -1.07 -43.08 -5.93
N PRO A 780 -1.51 -41.81 -5.87
CA PRO A 780 -1.68 -41.11 -4.59
C PRO A 780 -2.76 -41.80 -3.75
N PRO A 781 -2.53 -42.03 -2.45
CA PRO A 781 -3.59 -42.46 -1.56
C PRO A 781 -4.60 -41.31 -1.42
N PHE A 782 -5.87 -41.62 -1.66
CA PHE A 782 -6.96 -40.68 -1.45
C PHE A 782 -7.44 -40.78 -0.01
N GLY A 783 -7.42 -39.66 0.71
CA GLY A 783 -7.84 -39.58 2.11
C GLY A 783 -8.08 -38.15 2.55
N LEU A 784 -8.55 -37.94 3.77
CA LEU A 784 -8.57 -36.60 4.37
C LEU A 784 -7.14 -36.19 4.74
N PRO A 785 -6.82 -34.89 4.76
CA PRO A 785 -5.52 -34.41 5.22
C PRO A 785 -5.28 -34.84 6.68
N PRO A 786 -4.02 -35.14 7.06
CA PRO A 786 -3.70 -35.56 8.41
C PRO A 786 -3.83 -34.39 9.40
N PHE A 787 -4.69 -34.53 10.41
CA PHE A 787 -4.86 -33.56 11.50
C PHE A 787 -4.03 -33.89 12.75
N SER A 788 -3.32 -35.02 12.72
CA SER A 788 -2.38 -35.45 13.75
C SER A 788 -1.30 -36.29 13.10
N THR A 789 -0.05 -36.16 13.53
CA THR A 789 1.07 -36.98 13.04
C THR A 789 1.96 -37.43 14.19
N GLN A 790 2.72 -38.51 13.98
CA GLN A 790 3.76 -38.95 14.91
C GLN A 790 5.14 -38.70 14.30
N VAL A 791 5.92 -37.81 14.91
CA VAL A 791 7.31 -37.55 14.54
C VAL A 791 8.18 -37.92 15.74
N ASN A 792 9.17 -38.80 15.55
CA ASN A 792 10.11 -39.23 16.60
C ASN A 792 9.42 -39.70 17.91
N ASN A 793 8.41 -40.58 17.80
CA ASN A 793 7.59 -41.10 18.92
C ASN A 793 6.80 -40.06 19.72
N GLN A 794 6.75 -38.80 19.27
CA GLN A 794 5.87 -37.77 19.83
C GLN A 794 4.65 -37.58 18.91
N THR A 795 3.46 -37.54 19.51
CA THR A 795 2.22 -37.27 18.78
C THR A 795 1.96 -35.77 18.77
N PHE A 796 1.99 -35.18 17.59
CA PHE A 796 1.62 -33.79 17.38
C PHE A 796 0.12 -33.70 17.12
N THR A 797 -0.58 -32.94 17.96
CA THR A 797 -2.00 -32.59 17.77
C THR A 797 -2.15 -31.47 16.73
N PHE A 798 -3.36 -31.28 16.19
CA PHE A 798 -3.65 -30.22 15.20
C PHE A 798 -3.15 -28.83 15.64
N THR A 799 -3.41 -28.44 16.89
CA THR A 799 -2.99 -27.13 17.42
C THR A 799 -1.47 -26.98 17.45
N GLN A 800 -0.75 -28.05 17.80
CA GLN A 800 0.71 -28.06 17.80
C GLN A 800 1.27 -28.02 16.38
N MET A 801 0.68 -28.78 15.44
CA MET A 801 1.07 -28.69 14.03
C MET A 801 0.85 -27.28 13.47
N CYS A 802 -0.26 -26.62 13.82
CA CYS A 802 -0.52 -25.24 13.42
C CYS A 802 0.46 -24.24 14.06
N SER A 803 0.82 -24.43 15.33
CA SER A 803 1.84 -23.61 16.01
C SER A 803 3.21 -23.74 15.35
N GLU A 804 3.60 -24.94 14.92
CA GLU A 804 4.85 -25.21 14.20
C GLU A 804 4.88 -24.60 12.81
N LEU A 805 3.76 -24.65 12.07
CA LEU A 805 3.63 -23.98 10.78
C LEU A 805 3.69 -22.45 10.94
N GLY A 806 3.16 -21.92 12.05
CA GLY A 806 3.29 -20.51 12.41
C GLY A 806 2.80 -19.56 11.30
N ALA A 807 3.66 -18.61 10.91
CA ALA A 807 3.33 -17.61 9.90
C ALA A 807 3.13 -18.19 8.47
N SER A 808 3.62 -19.40 8.18
CA SER A 808 3.49 -20.00 6.84
C SER A 808 2.04 -20.24 6.43
N ILE A 809 1.16 -20.49 7.40
CA ILE A 809 -0.30 -20.66 7.19
C ILE A 809 -0.90 -19.46 6.46
N VAL A 810 -0.37 -18.25 6.71
CA VAL A 810 -0.82 -17.01 6.08
C VAL A 810 0.06 -16.64 4.89
N LEU A 811 1.38 -16.79 5.02
CA LEU A 811 2.33 -16.34 4.00
C LEU A 811 2.25 -17.16 2.70
N VAL A 812 2.21 -18.48 2.80
CA VAL A 812 2.16 -19.40 1.64
C VAL A 812 0.94 -19.13 0.75
N PRO A 813 -0.31 -19.09 1.28
CA PRO A 813 -1.47 -18.83 0.44
C PRO A 813 -1.48 -17.43 -0.18
N ILE A 814 -1.01 -16.38 0.52
CA ILE A 814 -0.93 -15.02 -0.05
C ILE A 814 0.02 -15.01 -1.24
N ILE A 815 1.21 -15.58 -1.08
CA ILE A 815 2.20 -15.63 -2.16
C ILE A 815 1.71 -16.50 -3.33
N ALA A 816 1.08 -17.64 -3.03
CA ALA A 816 0.50 -18.51 -4.06
C ALA A 816 -0.57 -17.77 -4.90
N VAL A 817 -1.39 -16.93 -4.25
CA VAL A 817 -2.41 -16.12 -4.93
C VAL A 817 -1.80 -15.02 -5.78
N LEU A 818 -0.87 -14.25 -5.22
CA LEU A 818 -0.18 -13.18 -5.94
C LEU A 818 0.52 -13.74 -7.19
N GLY A 819 1.22 -14.86 -7.05
CA GLY A 819 1.87 -15.56 -8.17
C GLY A 819 0.86 -16.04 -9.22
N ASN A 820 -0.21 -16.75 -8.82
CA ASN A 820 -1.19 -17.28 -9.75
C ASN A 820 -1.89 -16.17 -10.56
N VAL A 821 -2.31 -15.10 -9.89
CA VAL A 821 -3.03 -14.02 -10.58
C VAL A 821 -2.08 -13.11 -11.38
N ALA A 822 -0.83 -12.92 -10.96
CA ALA A 822 0.17 -12.24 -11.80
C ALA A 822 0.41 -13.01 -13.11
N ILE A 823 0.51 -14.35 -13.04
CA ILE A 823 0.61 -15.21 -14.23
C ILE A 823 -0.66 -15.09 -15.08
N ALA A 824 -1.85 -15.11 -14.46
CA ALA A 824 -3.12 -14.92 -15.17
C ALA A 824 -3.14 -13.61 -15.97
N LYS A 825 -2.70 -12.50 -15.36
CA LYS A 825 -2.63 -11.19 -16.00
C LYS A 825 -1.60 -11.17 -17.13
N ALA A 826 -0.45 -11.81 -16.95
CA ALA A 826 0.61 -11.87 -17.96
C ALA A 826 0.21 -12.62 -19.24
N PHE A 827 -0.63 -13.65 -19.15
CA PHE A 827 -1.02 -14.46 -20.31
C PHE A 827 -2.36 -14.05 -20.94
N MET A 828 -3.13 -13.17 -20.29
CA MET A 828 -4.41 -12.69 -20.81
C MET A 828 -4.23 -11.46 -21.71
N ASN A 829 -4.13 -11.70 -23.02
CA ASN A 829 -3.97 -10.63 -24.02
C ASN A 829 -5.27 -9.84 -24.30
N GLU A 830 -6.45 -10.44 -24.07
CA GLU A 830 -7.76 -9.83 -24.34
C GLU A 830 -8.76 -10.12 -23.21
N GLY A 831 -9.12 -9.11 -22.42
CA GLY A 831 -10.11 -9.20 -21.35
C GLY A 831 -9.53 -9.07 -19.93
N LYS A 832 -10.40 -8.82 -18.94
CA LYS A 832 -9.99 -8.68 -17.54
C LYS A 832 -9.96 -10.05 -16.85
N VAL A 833 -8.89 -10.34 -16.12
CA VAL A 833 -8.82 -11.49 -15.21
C VAL A 833 -9.77 -11.27 -14.03
N ASP A 834 -10.70 -12.19 -13.79
CA ASP A 834 -11.46 -12.20 -12.54
C ASP A 834 -10.59 -12.81 -11.43
N ALA A 835 -9.85 -11.94 -10.74
CA ALA A 835 -8.96 -12.34 -9.65
C ALA A 835 -9.68 -13.08 -8.52
N SER A 836 -10.96 -12.76 -8.25
CA SER A 836 -11.73 -13.47 -7.22
C SER A 836 -12.06 -14.90 -7.65
N GLN A 837 -12.27 -15.13 -8.94
CA GLN A 837 -12.49 -16.46 -9.49
C GLN A 837 -11.21 -17.29 -9.51
N GLU A 838 -10.06 -16.70 -9.86
CA GLU A 838 -8.76 -17.39 -9.80
C GLU A 838 -8.39 -17.76 -8.35
N LEU A 839 -8.68 -16.87 -7.39
CA LEU A 839 -8.48 -17.11 -5.96
C LEU A 839 -9.36 -18.26 -5.44
N LEU A 840 -10.64 -18.27 -5.81
CA LEU A 840 -11.56 -19.38 -5.51
C LEU A 840 -11.03 -20.70 -6.09
N THR A 841 -10.61 -20.68 -7.36
CA THR A 841 -10.11 -21.85 -8.06
C THR A 841 -8.87 -22.42 -7.37
N LEU A 842 -7.91 -21.55 -7.02
CA LEU A 842 -6.69 -21.96 -6.34
C LEU A 842 -6.96 -22.55 -4.96
N GLY A 843 -7.90 -21.97 -4.20
CA GLY A 843 -8.33 -22.51 -2.91
C GLY A 843 -8.90 -23.93 -3.04
N ILE A 844 -9.79 -24.15 -4.02
CA ILE A 844 -10.36 -25.48 -4.29
C ILE A 844 -9.27 -26.46 -4.77
N CYS A 845 -8.33 -26.02 -5.62
CA CYS A 845 -7.19 -26.84 -6.06
C CYS A 845 -6.35 -27.34 -4.88
N ASN A 846 -6.06 -26.48 -3.90
CA ASN A 846 -5.26 -26.83 -2.73
C ASN A 846 -6.04 -27.70 -1.72
N ILE A 847 -7.33 -27.43 -1.48
CA ILE A 847 -8.17 -28.29 -0.63
C ILE A 847 -8.29 -29.70 -1.23
N LEU A 848 -8.71 -29.82 -2.49
CA LEU A 848 -8.85 -31.13 -3.12
C LEU A 848 -7.50 -31.80 -3.38
N GLY A 849 -6.46 -31.02 -3.62
CA GLY A 849 -5.08 -31.50 -3.72
C GLY A 849 -4.60 -32.15 -2.44
N SER A 850 -4.89 -31.57 -1.28
CA SER A 850 -4.50 -32.15 0.01
C SER A 850 -5.08 -33.55 0.21
N CYS A 851 -6.30 -33.81 -0.30
CA CYS A 851 -6.91 -35.13 -0.26
C CYS A 851 -6.20 -36.18 -1.12
N ALA A 852 -5.36 -35.76 -2.06
CA ALA A 852 -4.52 -36.59 -2.92
C ALA A 852 -3.04 -36.52 -2.52
N SER A 853 -2.73 -36.18 -1.26
CA SER A 853 -1.36 -36.04 -0.75
C SER A 853 -0.52 -34.98 -1.48
N SER A 854 -1.13 -33.86 -1.87
CA SER A 854 -0.44 -32.72 -2.50
C SER A 854 0.27 -31.85 -1.47
N MET A 855 1.44 -31.33 -1.84
CA MET A 855 2.02 -30.14 -1.22
C MET A 855 1.31 -28.87 -1.76
N PRO A 856 1.53 -27.67 -1.20
CA PRO A 856 0.92 -26.45 -1.72
C PRO A 856 1.24 -26.22 -3.22
N VAL A 857 0.21 -25.90 -4.02
CA VAL A 857 0.34 -25.68 -5.46
C VAL A 857 -0.08 -24.28 -5.88
N THR A 858 0.48 -23.83 -7.00
CA THR A 858 0.12 -22.57 -7.66
C THR A 858 0.36 -22.66 -9.17
N GLY A 859 -0.03 -21.61 -9.91
CA GLY A 859 0.29 -21.47 -11.32
C GLY A 859 1.80 -21.42 -11.55
N SER A 860 2.30 -22.07 -12.60
CA SER A 860 3.72 -22.00 -12.99
C SER A 860 3.89 -21.21 -14.28
N PHE A 861 4.83 -20.27 -14.26
CA PHE A 861 5.16 -19.47 -15.45
C PHE A 861 5.69 -20.33 -16.60
N SER A 862 6.70 -21.17 -16.36
CA SER A 862 7.31 -22.02 -17.40
C SER A 862 6.29 -22.95 -18.07
N ARG A 863 5.43 -23.61 -17.27
CA ARG A 863 4.40 -24.52 -17.78
C ARG A 863 3.32 -23.77 -18.57
N SER A 864 2.85 -22.62 -18.08
CA SER A 864 1.88 -21.79 -18.79
C SER A 864 2.44 -21.21 -20.08
N ALA A 865 3.73 -20.85 -20.11
CA ALA A 865 4.44 -20.43 -21.32
C ALA A 865 4.47 -21.54 -22.38
N VAL A 866 4.81 -22.77 -21.97
CA VAL A 866 4.80 -23.94 -22.85
C VAL A 866 3.37 -24.25 -23.33
N ASN A 867 2.37 -24.12 -22.46
CA ASN A 867 0.96 -24.33 -22.80
C ASN A 867 0.48 -23.33 -23.87
N HIS A 868 0.77 -22.04 -23.67
CA HIS A 868 0.47 -20.97 -24.63
C HIS A 868 1.22 -21.17 -25.95
N ALA A 869 2.52 -21.50 -25.89
CA ALA A 869 3.35 -21.74 -27.08
C ALA A 869 2.92 -22.97 -27.89
N SER A 870 2.26 -23.94 -27.25
CA SER A 870 1.69 -25.14 -27.85
C SER A 870 0.25 -24.93 -28.36
N GLY A 871 -0.27 -23.70 -28.29
CA GLY A 871 -1.52 -23.32 -28.93
C GLY A 871 -2.77 -23.77 -28.19
N VAL A 872 -2.75 -23.82 -26.85
CA VAL A 872 -3.93 -24.14 -26.04
C VAL A 872 -5.09 -23.17 -26.32
N LYS A 873 -6.30 -23.73 -26.46
CA LYS A 873 -7.52 -22.97 -26.79
C LYS A 873 -8.52 -22.97 -25.64
N THR A 874 -8.55 -23.99 -24.80
CA THR A 874 -9.43 -24.03 -23.62
C THR A 874 -8.73 -24.63 -22.39
N PRO A 875 -9.25 -24.41 -21.17
CA PRO A 875 -8.73 -25.05 -19.96
C PRO A 875 -8.71 -26.59 -20.00
N MET A 876 -9.40 -27.21 -20.97
CA MET A 876 -9.46 -28.67 -21.16
C MET A 876 -8.07 -29.32 -21.35
N GLY A 877 -7.05 -28.56 -21.76
CA GLY A 877 -5.65 -29.03 -21.80
C GLY A 877 -5.15 -29.58 -20.45
N GLY A 878 -5.67 -29.05 -19.34
CA GLY A 878 -5.39 -29.55 -17.99
C GLY A 878 -5.85 -30.99 -17.76
N LEU A 879 -6.98 -31.40 -18.36
CA LEU A 879 -7.48 -32.77 -18.23
C LEU A 879 -6.50 -33.77 -18.87
N TYR A 880 -6.02 -33.49 -20.09
CA TYR A 880 -5.05 -34.36 -20.76
C TYR A 880 -3.71 -34.41 -20.03
N THR A 881 -3.30 -33.28 -19.42
CA THR A 881 -2.14 -33.24 -18.53
C THR A 881 -2.33 -34.18 -17.34
N GLY A 882 -3.48 -34.11 -16.65
CA GLY A 882 -3.82 -34.97 -15.51
C GLY A 882 -3.90 -36.46 -15.88
N ILE A 883 -4.51 -36.78 -17.02
CA ILE A 883 -4.56 -38.16 -17.55
C ILE A 883 -3.14 -38.69 -17.82
N LEU A 884 -2.28 -37.88 -18.45
CA LEU A 884 -0.90 -38.28 -18.70
C LEU A 884 -0.14 -38.52 -17.39
N ILE A 885 -0.35 -37.70 -16.36
CA ILE A 885 0.28 -37.87 -15.04
C ILE A 885 -0.21 -39.15 -14.34
N ILE A 886 -1.51 -39.48 -14.42
CA ILE A 886 -2.02 -40.77 -13.88
C ILE A 886 -1.37 -41.94 -14.62
N LEU A 887 -1.40 -41.91 -15.96
CA LEU A 887 -0.75 -42.92 -16.80
C LEU A 887 0.74 -43.03 -16.49
N ALA A 888 1.37 -41.91 -16.15
CA ALA A 888 2.76 -41.86 -15.75
C ALA A 888 3.06 -42.51 -14.42
N LEU A 889 2.19 -42.32 -13.43
CA LEU A 889 2.31 -42.91 -12.10
C LEU A 889 1.98 -44.41 -12.07
N SER A 890 1.20 -44.91 -13.04
CA SER A 890 0.77 -46.30 -13.11
C SER A 890 1.53 -47.17 -14.12
N LEU A 891 1.78 -46.68 -15.34
CA LEU A 891 2.28 -47.49 -16.47
C LEU A 891 3.55 -46.92 -17.11
N LEU A 892 3.63 -45.61 -17.35
CA LEU A 892 4.70 -45.02 -18.17
C LEU A 892 6.00 -44.73 -17.38
N THR A 893 6.04 -44.99 -16.07
CA THR A 893 7.17 -44.65 -15.18
C THR A 893 8.55 -45.12 -15.71
N PRO A 894 8.71 -46.36 -16.22
CA PRO A 894 10.00 -46.84 -16.73
C PRO A 894 10.49 -46.08 -17.97
N TYR A 895 9.58 -45.60 -18.82
CA TYR A 895 9.95 -44.93 -20.07
C TYR A 895 10.44 -43.49 -19.86
N PHE A 896 10.04 -42.84 -18.76
CA PHE A 896 10.49 -41.48 -18.46
C PHE A 896 11.93 -41.37 -17.99
N TYR A 897 12.52 -42.50 -17.58
CA TYR A 897 13.95 -42.58 -17.32
C TYR A 897 14.73 -41.99 -18.50
N TYR A 898 14.33 -42.32 -19.72
CA TYR A 898 15.02 -41.98 -20.96
C TYR A 898 14.80 -40.54 -21.46
N ILE A 899 14.04 -39.68 -20.75
CA ILE A 899 13.89 -38.29 -21.20
C ILE A 899 15.20 -37.53 -20.95
N PRO A 900 15.85 -36.97 -22.00
CA PRO A 900 17.08 -36.21 -21.84
C PRO A 900 16.79 -34.82 -21.28
N LYS A 901 17.53 -34.41 -20.24
CA LYS A 901 17.40 -33.07 -19.63
C LYS A 901 17.68 -31.95 -20.63
N ALA A 902 18.64 -32.15 -21.54
CA ALA A 902 19.00 -31.23 -22.61
C ALA A 902 17.80 -30.86 -23.51
N SER A 903 16.98 -31.85 -23.89
CA SER A 903 15.81 -31.64 -24.74
C SER A 903 14.70 -30.82 -24.05
N LEU A 904 14.49 -31.04 -22.74
CA LEU A 904 13.53 -30.30 -21.93
C LEU A 904 13.96 -28.84 -21.75
N SER A 905 15.24 -28.61 -21.42
CA SER A 905 15.80 -27.26 -21.29
C SER A 905 15.68 -26.47 -22.59
N ALA A 906 15.94 -27.10 -23.74
CA ALA A 906 15.73 -26.50 -25.07
C ALA A 906 14.27 -26.08 -25.32
N VAL A 907 13.30 -26.96 -25.01
CA VAL A 907 11.86 -26.66 -25.16
C VAL A 907 11.43 -25.49 -24.28
N ILE A 908 11.88 -25.47 -23.02
CA ILE A 908 11.53 -24.40 -22.07
C ILE A 908 12.11 -23.06 -22.53
N ILE A 909 13.39 -23.02 -22.94
CA ILE A 909 14.04 -21.80 -23.44
C ILE A 909 13.32 -21.28 -24.69
N CYS A 910 13.01 -22.14 -25.67
CA CYS A 910 12.28 -21.77 -26.88
C CYS A 910 10.86 -21.25 -26.62
N ALA A 911 10.20 -21.73 -25.56
CA ALA A 911 8.87 -21.25 -25.19
C ALA A 911 8.92 -19.86 -24.54
N VAL A 912 9.91 -19.63 -23.67
CA VAL A 912 9.97 -18.46 -22.78
C VAL A 912 10.65 -17.24 -23.42
N ILE A 913 11.59 -17.43 -24.35
CA ILE A 913 12.37 -16.32 -24.94
C ILE A 913 11.50 -15.23 -25.62
N TYR A 914 10.30 -15.60 -26.10
CA TYR A 914 9.37 -14.70 -26.76
C TYR A 914 8.42 -13.96 -25.81
N MET A 915 8.56 -14.17 -24.50
CA MET A 915 7.79 -13.46 -23.48
C MET A 915 8.45 -12.15 -23.04
N ILE A 916 9.67 -11.86 -23.51
CA ILE A 916 10.36 -10.61 -23.20
C ILE A 916 9.76 -9.49 -24.07
N GLU A 917 8.91 -8.66 -23.46
CA GLU A 917 8.18 -7.57 -24.13
C GLU A 917 8.99 -6.26 -24.21
N TYR A 918 10.17 -6.29 -24.84
CA TYR A 918 11.02 -5.09 -24.95
C TYR A 918 10.36 -3.93 -25.73
N GLU A 919 9.37 -4.23 -26.58
CA GLU A 919 8.62 -3.24 -27.35
C GLU A 919 7.80 -2.31 -26.45
N VAL A 920 7.26 -2.83 -25.33
CA VAL A 920 6.45 -2.06 -24.38
C VAL A 920 7.29 -1.01 -23.66
N VAL A 921 8.56 -1.30 -23.38
CA VAL A 921 9.49 -0.34 -22.74
C VAL A 921 9.64 0.93 -23.59
N LYS A 922 9.74 0.78 -24.91
CA LYS A 922 9.84 1.91 -25.84
C LYS A 922 8.55 2.76 -25.85
N LEU A 923 7.39 2.12 -25.72
CA LEU A 923 6.09 2.82 -25.63
C LEU A 923 5.96 3.56 -24.29
N MET A 924 6.35 2.92 -23.19
CA MET A 924 6.36 3.54 -21.86
C MET A 924 7.25 4.78 -21.81
N TRP A 925 8.45 4.72 -22.40
CA TRP A 925 9.37 5.86 -22.46
C TRP A 925 8.77 7.08 -23.19
N LYS A 926 7.97 6.85 -24.22
CA LYS A 926 7.29 7.91 -24.98
C LYS A 926 6.06 8.47 -24.27
N SER A 927 5.34 7.65 -23.51
CA SER A 927 4.08 8.00 -22.83
C SER A 927 4.34 8.57 -21.43
N SER A 928 4.85 7.75 -20.51
CA SER A 928 5.07 8.13 -19.10
C SER A 928 6.39 7.55 -18.58
N LYS A 929 7.39 8.43 -18.44
CA LYS A 929 8.72 8.05 -17.92
C LYS A 929 8.68 7.57 -16.46
N LYS A 930 7.66 7.98 -15.69
CA LYS A 930 7.52 7.58 -14.28
C LYS A 930 7.20 6.10 -14.13
N ASP A 931 6.46 5.55 -15.10
CA ASP A 931 6.02 4.14 -15.04
C ASP A 931 7.16 3.16 -15.35
N LEU A 932 8.28 3.63 -15.87
CA LEU A 932 9.50 2.83 -16.02
C LEU A 932 10.13 2.48 -14.67
N VAL A 933 9.92 3.27 -13.62
CA VAL A 933 10.51 3.02 -12.30
C VAL A 933 9.94 1.74 -11.67
N PRO A 934 8.60 1.55 -11.52
CA PRO A 934 8.04 0.29 -11.05
C PRO A 934 8.49 -0.91 -11.90
N MET A 935 8.54 -0.76 -13.23
CA MET A 935 8.97 -1.83 -14.14
C MET A 935 10.42 -2.24 -13.87
N PHE A 936 11.35 -1.28 -13.81
CA PHE A 936 12.77 -1.55 -13.60
C PHE A 936 13.05 -2.09 -12.19
N VAL A 937 12.39 -1.56 -11.15
CA VAL A 937 12.55 -2.07 -9.79
C VAL A 937 12.03 -3.51 -9.69
N THR A 938 10.86 -3.79 -10.25
CA THR A 938 10.33 -5.16 -10.32
C THR A 938 11.32 -6.07 -11.02
N PHE A 939 11.82 -5.67 -12.19
CA PHE A 939 12.75 -6.46 -12.98
C PHE A 939 14.05 -6.78 -12.20
N LEU A 940 14.66 -5.77 -11.57
CA LEU A 940 15.91 -5.92 -10.84
C LEU A 940 15.74 -6.75 -9.56
N PHE A 941 14.70 -6.49 -8.77
CA PHE A 941 14.46 -7.23 -7.52
C PHE A 941 14.06 -8.69 -7.79
N CYS A 942 13.31 -8.95 -8.87
CA CYS A 942 13.04 -10.31 -9.31
C CYS A 942 14.34 -11.08 -9.61
N LEU A 943 15.33 -10.46 -10.25
CA LEU A 943 16.61 -11.09 -10.59
C LEU A 943 17.51 -11.34 -9.38
N VAL A 944 17.58 -10.37 -8.44
CA VAL A 944 18.56 -10.41 -7.35
C VAL A 944 18.03 -11.17 -6.13
N ILE A 945 16.80 -10.88 -5.71
CA ILE A 945 16.24 -11.36 -4.44
C ILE A 945 15.32 -12.56 -4.69
N GLY A 946 14.50 -12.47 -5.71
CA GLY A 946 13.48 -13.47 -6.01
C GLY A 946 12.26 -12.82 -6.62
N VAL A 947 11.55 -13.62 -7.42
CA VAL A 947 10.47 -13.15 -8.29
C VAL A 947 9.32 -12.54 -7.47
N GLU A 948 9.00 -13.12 -6.33
CA GLU A 948 7.86 -12.77 -5.49
C GLU A 948 8.10 -11.47 -4.72
N TYR A 949 9.29 -11.34 -4.12
CA TYR A 949 9.73 -10.09 -3.50
C TYR A 949 9.84 -8.97 -4.54
N GLY A 950 10.26 -9.31 -5.77
CA GLY A 950 10.24 -8.38 -6.90
C GLY A 950 8.85 -7.86 -7.22
N ILE A 951 7.84 -8.72 -7.36
CA ILE A 951 6.44 -8.30 -7.59
C ILE A 951 5.94 -7.42 -6.43
N LEU A 952 6.15 -7.85 -5.18
CA LEU A 952 5.71 -7.10 -4.00
C LEU A 952 6.33 -5.70 -3.95
N SER A 953 7.63 -5.59 -4.23
CA SER A 953 8.32 -4.29 -4.29
C SER A 953 7.79 -3.42 -5.43
N GLY A 954 7.52 -4.00 -6.59
CA GLY A 954 6.93 -3.31 -7.75
C GLY A 954 5.54 -2.76 -7.47
N VAL A 955 4.65 -3.60 -6.92
CA VAL A 955 3.31 -3.20 -6.49
C VAL A 955 3.39 -2.12 -5.41
N GLY A 956 4.29 -2.24 -4.44
CA GLY A 956 4.51 -1.24 -3.41
C GLY A 956 4.88 0.13 -3.98
N ILE A 957 5.85 0.20 -4.90
CA ILE A 957 6.24 1.46 -5.55
C ILE A 957 5.11 2.04 -6.40
N ASN A 958 4.41 1.19 -7.13
CA ASN A 958 3.25 1.60 -7.93
C ASN A 958 2.15 2.18 -7.03
N LEU A 959 1.89 1.57 -5.88
CA LEU A 959 0.95 2.07 -4.87
C LEU A 959 1.41 3.40 -4.28
N MET A 960 2.71 3.57 -4.00
CA MET A 960 3.26 4.84 -3.54
C MET A 960 3.04 5.96 -4.56
N PHE A 961 3.19 5.69 -5.87
CA PHE A 961 2.89 6.67 -6.91
C PHE A 961 1.41 7.00 -7.05
N LEU A 962 0.52 6.05 -6.76
CA LEU A 962 -0.93 6.29 -6.69
C LEU A 962 -1.29 7.16 -5.48
N LEU A 963 -0.67 6.88 -4.34
CA LEU A 963 -0.98 7.53 -3.06
C LEU A 963 -0.38 8.94 -2.94
N TYR A 964 0.78 9.20 -3.54
CA TYR A 964 1.48 10.48 -3.38
C TYR A 964 0.63 11.70 -3.82
N PRO A 965 -0.03 11.72 -5.00
CA PRO A 965 -0.94 12.80 -5.39
C PRO A 965 -2.20 12.91 -4.51
N SER A 966 -2.57 11.85 -3.80
CA SER A 966 -3.70 11.86 -2.85
C SER A 966 -3.34 12.51 -1.51
N ALA A 967 -2.05 12.54 -1.12
CA ALA A 967 -1.59 13.25 0.08
C ALA A 967 -1.08 14.67 -0.23
N ARG A 968 -0.49 14.87 -1.41
CA ARG A 968 0.06 16.16 -1.86
C ARG A 968 -0.61 16.62 -3.16
N PRO A 969 -1.89 17.03 -3.13
CA PRO A 969 -2.57 17.57 -4.32
C PRO A 969 -1.91 18.86 -4.80
N THR A 970 -2.04 19.19 -6.07
CA THR A 970 -1.63 20.50 -6.60
C THR A 970 -2.56 21.58 -6.04
N VAL A 971 -2.01 22.73 -5.66
CA VAL A 971 -2.79 23.88 -5.17
C VAL A 971 -2.37 25.10 -5.97
N HIS A 972 -3.33 25.68 -6.68
CA HIS A 972 -3.16 26.95 -7.38
C HIS A 972 -3.66 28.09 -6.50
N VAL A 973 -2.93 29.20 -6.49
CA VAL A 973 -3.29 30.38 -5.69
C VAL A 973 -3.20 31.60 -6.59
N ASP A 974 -4.36 32.20 -6.83
CA ASP A 974 -4.50 33.39 -7.69
C ASP A 974 -5.04 34.55 -6.86
N LYS A 975 -4.56 35.77 -7.15
CA LYS A 975 -5.10 37.00 -6.58
C LYS A 975 -6.15 37.54 -7.53
N CYS A 976 -7.40 37.58 -7.09
CA CYS A 976 -8.54 37.99 -7.89
C CYS A 976 -9.14 39.28 -7.35
N THR A 977 -9.77 40.05 -8.23
CA THR A 977 -10.55 41.25 -7.92
C THR A 977 -11.98 41.00 -8.37
N THR A 978 -12.96 41.20 -7.50
CA THR A 978 -14.37 41.19 -7.92
C THR A 978 -14.68 42.40 -8.81
N ASP A 979 -15.81 42.34 -9.52
CA ASP A 979 -16.30 43.46 -10.35
C ASP A 979 -16.53 44.74 -9.54
N CYS A 980 -16.72 44.61 -8.22
CA CYS A 980 -16.86 45.70 -7.26
C CYS A 980 -15.51 46.23 -6.72
N GLY A 981 -14.37 45.70 -7.17
CA GLY A 981 -13.03 46.12 -6.73
C GLY A 981 -12.51 45.47 -5.44
N ALA A 982 -13.18 44.43 -4.92
CA ALA A 982 -12.72 43.72 -3.72
C ALA A 982 -11.63 42.70 -4.07
N GLU A 983 -10.45 42.85 -3.45
CA GLU A 983 -9.36 41.88 -3.59
C GLU A 983 -9.61 40.64 -2.71
N TYR A 984 -9.45 39.45 -3.29
CA TYR A 984 -9.49 38.18 -2.57
C TYR A 984 -8.46 37.20 -3.14
N LEU A 985 -8.04 36.23 -2.33
CA LEU A 985 -7.18 35.14 -2.77
C LEU A 985 -8.03 33.92 -3.10
N LEU A 986 -8.01 33.47 -4.35
CA LEU A 986 -8.65 32.24 -4.79
C LEU A 986 -7.64 31.09 -4.67
N VAL A 987 -7.92 30.14 -3.79
CA VAL A 987 -7.13 28.92 -3.62
C VAL A 987 -7.89 27.75 -4.22
N THR A 988 -7.35 27.13 -5.25
CA THR A 988 -7.97 26.02 -5.98
C THR A 988 -7.18 24.73 -5.77
N PRO A 989 -7.66 23.81 -4.91
CA PRO A 989 -7.08 22.48 -4.74
C PRO A 989 -7.43 21.60 -5.96
N GLY A 990 -6.47 20.82 -6.46
CA GLY A 990 -6.64 20.01 -7.67
C GLY A 990 -7.26 18.62 -7.45
N ASN A 991 -7.53 18.19 -6.22
CA ASN A 991 -8.04 16.85 -5.93
C ASN A 991 -8.97 16.79 -4.71
N SER A 992 -9.56 15.63 -4.46
CA SER A 992 -10.48 15.36 -3.33
C SER A 992 -9.85 15.61 -1.95
N LEU A 993 -10.69 15.95 -0.98
CA LEU A 993 -10.30 16.34 0.38
C LEU A 993 -10.43 15.15 1.35
N TYR A 994 -9.60 14.13 1.17
CA TYR A 994 -9.50 13.01 2.12
C TYR A 994 -8.43 13.27 3.19
N PHE A 995 -8.43 12.47 4.26
CA PHE A 995 -7.56 12.63 5.42
C PHE A 995 -6.05 12.81 5.12
N PRO A 996 -5.44 12.24 4.07
CA PRO A 996 -4.02 12.47 3.81
C PRO A 996 -3.74 13.87 3.26
N ALA A 997 -4.70 14.46 2.54
CA ALA A 997 -4.54 15.77 1.89
C ALA A 997 -4.82 16.95 2.82
N VAL A 998 -5.57 16.73 3.91
CA VAL A 998 -6.11 17.83 4.73
C VAL A 998 -5.02 18.72 5.31
N ASP A 999 -3.94 18.15 5.82
CA ASP A 999 -2.85 18.91 6.42
C ASP A 999 -2.12 19.75 5.38
N PHE A 1000 -1.88 19.17 4.20
CA PHE A 1000 -1.24 19.87 3.10
C PHE A 1000 -2.09 21.03 2.59
N ILE A 1001 -3.39 20.82 2.40
CA ILE A 1001 -4.32 21.87 1.97
C ILE A 1001 -4.42 22.95 3.04
N LYS A 1002 -4.57 22.57 4.31
CA LYS A 1002 -4.57 23.50 5.45
C LYS A 1002 -3.31 24.37 5.46
N GLN A 1003 -2.13 23.76 5.33
CA GLN A 1003 -0.86 24.46 5.29
C GLN A 1003 -0.72 25.36 4.06
N SER A 1004 -1.20 24.92 2.90
CA SER A 1004 -1.14 25.67 1.64
C SER A 1004 -2.04 26.91 1.69
N VAL A 1005 -3.29 26.75 2.16
CA VAL A 1005 -4.25 27.83 2.36
C VAL A 1005 -3.74 28.81 3.43
N GLY A 1006 -3.22 28.31 4.56
CA GLY A 1006 -2.63 29.15 5.61
C GLY A 1006 -1.42 29.94 5.12
N ASN A 1007 -0.51 29.29 4.39
CA ASN A 1007 0.67 29.96 3.80
C ASN A 1007 0.28 31.01 2.75
N ALA A 1008 -0.73 30.73 1.92
CA ALA A 1008 -1.27 31.70 0.97
C ALA A 1008 -1.81 32.95 1.68
N GLY A 1009 -2.62 32.75 2.73
CA GLY A 1009 -3.18 33.83 3.54
C GLY A 1009 -2.11 34.71 4.21
N ILE A 1010 -1.00 34.12 4.69
CA ILE A 1010 0.08 34.84 5.36
C ILE A 1010 1.04 35.52 4.36
N LYS A 1011 1.56 34.77 3.37
CA LYS A 1011 2.64 35.26 2.48
C LYS A 1011 2.15 36.20 1.38
N GLN A 1012 0.97 35.93 0.82
CA GLN A 1012 0.41 36.68 -0.30
C GLN A 1012 -0.72 37.62 0.13
N GLY A 1013 -1.46 37.25 1.18
CA GLY A 1013 -2.61 38.03 1.68
C GLY A 1013 -2.30 39.10 2.72
N SER A 1014 -1.03 39.24 3.13
CA SER A 1014 -0.60 40.08 4.26
C SER A 1014 -1.46 39.92 5.53
N SER A 1015 -2.08 38.75 5.70
CA SER A 1015 -3.03 38.42 6.78
C SER A 1015 -4.29 39.31 6.88
N GLN A 1016 -4.63 40.06 5.83
CA GLN A 1016 -5.83 40.93 5.81
C GLN A 1016 -6.80 40.61 4.67
N ILE A 1017 -6.30 40.09 3.55
CA ILE A 1017 -7.12 39.79 2.36
C ILE A 1017 -7.95 38.52 2.61
N PRO A 1018 -9.26 38.49 2.34
CA PRO A 1018 -10.08 37.30 2.47
C PRO A 1018 -9.60 36.17 1.53
N VAL A 1019 -9.69 34.93 2.00
CA VAL A 1019 -9.31 33.74 1.24
C VAL A 1019 -10.56 32.94 0.86
N VAL A 1020 -10.68 32.61 -0.42
CA VAL A 1020 -11.77 31.82 -0.98
C VAL A 1020 -11.18 30.49 -1.46
N VAL A 1021 -11.65 29.39 -0.90
CA VAL A 1021 -11.27 28.02 -1.32
C VAL A 1021 -12.25 27.53 -2.36
N ASP A 1022 -11.78 27.37 -3.58
CA ASP A 1022 -12.55 26.83 -4.69
C ASP A 1022 -12.74 25.32 -4.54
N CYS A 1023 -13.96 24.92 -4.22
CA CYS A 1023 -14.34 23.54 -3.96
C CYS A 1023 -14.89 22.82 -5.20
N ARG A 1024 -14.87 23.44 -6.39
CA ARG A 1024 -15.33 22.81 -7.65
C ARG A 1024 -14.71 21.44 -7.89
N TYR A 1025 -13.46 21.27 -7.50
CA TYR A 1025 -12.67 20.05 -7.71
C TYR A 1025 -12.62 19.12 -6.47
N ILE A 1026 -13.28 19.51 -5.37
CA ILE A 1026 -13.35 18.69 -4.16
C ILE A 1026 -14.52 17.71 -4.28
N LEU A 1027 -14.19 16.46 -4.61
CA LEU A 1027 -15.17 15.45 -5.02
C LEU A 1027 -15.79 14.68 -3.85
N GLY A 1028 -15.15 14.71 -2.69
CA GLY A 1028 -15.57 14.09 -1.44
C GLY A 1028 -14.72 14.56 -0.27
N ALA A 1029 -15.23 14.38 0.94
CA ALA A 1029 -14.51 14.64 2.20
C ALA A 1029 -14.83 13.58 3.25
N ASP A 1030 -13.90 13.36 4.18
CA ASP A 1030 -14.09 12.50 5.34
C ASP A 1030 -14.11 13.31 6.65
N PHE A 1031 -14.37 12.62 7.76
CA PHE A 1031 -14.46 13.27 9.08
C PHE A 1031 -13.14 13.91 9.51
N THR A 1032 -12.00 13.26 9.22
CA THR A 1032 -10.66 13.80 9.53
C THR A 1032 -10.41 15.09 8.77
N ALA A 1033 -10.77 15.12 7.49
CA ALA A 1033 -10.72 16.31 6.67
C ALA A 1033 -11.59 17.43 7.25
N ALA A 1034 -12.81 17.12 7.69
CA ALA A 1034 -13.72 18.09 8.29
C ALA A 1034 -13.17 18.68 9.60
N LYS A 1035 -12.58 17.86 10.49
CA LYS A 1035 -11.91 18.32 11.72
C LYS A 1035 -10.71 19.22 11.41
N GLY A 1036 -9.94 18.87 10.38
CA GLY A 1036 -8.83 19.69 9.91
C GLY A 1036 -9.28 21.05 9.35
N MET A 1037 -10.37 21.08 8.58
CA MET A 1037 -10.97 22.31 8.06
C MET A 1037 -11.57 23.18 9.18
N LYS A 1038 -12.22 22.60 10.19
CA LYS A 1038 -12.66 23.33 11.39
C LYS A 1038 -11.51 24.07 12.06
N THR A 1039 -10.37 23.39 12.20
CA THR A 1039 -9.18 24.00 12.79
C THR A 1039 -8.65 25.17 11.93
N LEU A 1040 -8.72 25.05 10.61
CA LEU A 1040 -8.37 26.13 9.68
C LEU A 1040 -9.32 27.33 9.80
N ILE A 1041 -10.63 27.10 9.89
CA ILE A 1041 -11.63 28.16 10.10
C ILE A 1041 -11.36 28.91 11.41
N ASN A 1042 -11.09 28.19 12.49
CA ASN A 1042 -10.75 28.79 13.80
C ASN A 1042 -9.46 29.62 13.73
N GLU A 1043 -8.47 29.17 12.97
CA GLU A 1043 -7.21 29.90 12.76
C GLU A 1043 -7.45 31.23 12.02
N PHE A 1044 -8.23 31.21 10.94
CA PHE A 1044 -8.59 32.42 10.19
C PHE A 1044 -9.47 33.37 11.01
N SER A 1045 -10.42 32.82 11.78
CA SER A 1045 -11.25 33.59 12.72
C SER A 1045 -10.41 34.27 13.81
N SER A 1046 -9.41 33.57 14.37
CA SER A 1046 -8.48 34.16 15.37
C SER A 1046 -7.65 35.33 14.81
N ARG A 1047 -7.39 35.33 13.49
CA ARG A 1047 -6.70 36.40 12.76
C ARG A 1047 -7.63 37.51 12.30
N LYS A 1048 -8.95 37.38 12.49
CA LYS A 1048 -9.99 38.24 11.89
C LYS A 1048 -9.91 38.31 10.36
N GLN A 1049 -9.47 37.23 9.72
CA GLN A 1049 -9.37 37.10 8.26
C GLN A 1049 -10.52 36.21 7.76
N GLY A 1050 -11.26 36.66 6.74
CA GLY A 1050 -12.37 35.88 6.18
C GLY A 1050 -11.90 34.64 5.41
N LEU A 1051 -12.55 33.49 5.64
CA LEU A 1051 -12.34 32.24 4.91
C LEU A 1051 -13.68 31.72 4.38
N TYR A 1052 -13.79 31.59 3.06
CA TYR A 1052 -15.02 31.20 2.38
C TYR A 1052 -14.81 29.98 1.48
N PHE A 1053 -15.82 29.12 1.37
CA PHE A 1053 -15.78 27.95 0.47
C PHE A 1053 -16.69 28.17 -0.73
N TYR A 1054 -16.13 28.13 -1.95
CA TYR A 1054 -16.85 28.39 -3.19
C TYR A 1054 -17.22 27.09 -3.92
N ASN A 1055 -18.49 26.94 -4.30
CA ASN A 1055 -19.08 25.83 -5.04
C ASN A 1055 -18.77 24.40 -4.48
N PRO A 1056 -18.98 24.13 -3.18
CA PRO A 1056 -18.83 22.78 -2.65
C PRO A 1056 -20.00 21.87 -3.03
N ARG A 1057 -19.71 20.61 -3.36
CA ARG A 1057 -20.71 19.56 -3.62
C ARG A 1057 -21.55 19.26 -2.36
N SER A 1058 -22.82 18.87 -2.52
CA SER A 1058 -23.75 18.52 -1.43
C SER A 1058 -23.18 17.51 -0.42
N ASP A 1059 -22.48 16.49 -0.92
CA ASP A 1059 -21.90 15.43 -0.10
C ASP A 1059 -20.79 15.98 0.81
N VAL A 1060 -19.96 16.88 0.27
CA VAL A 1060 -18.89 17.57 1.01
C VAL A 1060 -19.48 18.53 2.04
N VAL A 1061 -20.51 19.28 1.68
CA VAL A 1061 -21.21 20.20 2.60
C VAL A 1061 -21.78 19.44 3.79
N THR A 1062 -22.36 18.26 3.58
CA THR A 1062 -22.94 17.45 4.66
C THR A 1062 -21.87 17.04 5.68
N VAL A 1063 -20.71 16.60 5.19
CA VAL A 1063 -19.58 16.18 6.04
C VAL A 1063 -18.95 17.37 6.76
N LEU A 1064 -18.70 18.49 6.07
CA LEU A 1064 -18.09 19.68 6.65
C LEU A 1064 -19.00 20.36 7.68
N LYS A 1065 -20.31 20.51 7.39
CA LYS A 1065 -21.28 21.02 8.36
C LYS A 1065 -21.39 20.13 9.60
N GLY A 1066 -21.32 18.81 9.43
CA GLY A 1066 -21.35 17.85 10.53
C GLY A 1066 -20.26 18.09 11.59
N ALA A 1067 -19.06 18.53 11.18
CA ALA A 1067 -17.96 18.80 12.11
C ALA A 1067 -17.84 20.29 12.51
N CYS A 1068 -18.05 21.21 11.56
CA CYS A 1068 -17.82 22.64 11.73
C CYS A 1068 -19.04 23.38 12.32
N GLY A 1069 -20.25 22.83 12.19
CA GLY A 1069 -21.48 23.53 12.58
C GLY A 1069 -21.73 24.79 11.73
N ASP A 1070 -22.28 25.83 12.36
CA ASP A 1070 -22.67 27.09 11.70
C ASP A 1070 -21.48 28.00 11.33
N GLU A 1071 -20.27 27.68 11.80
CA GLU A 1071 -19.03 28.42 11.45
C GLU A 1071 -18.60 28.19 9.99
N PHE A 1072 -19.15 27.17 9.32
CA PHE A 1072 -18.83 26.85 7.93
C PHE A 1072 -19.63 27.72 6.95
N GLN A 1073 -18.97 28.72 6.38
CA GLN A 1073 -19.54 29.61 5.37
C GLN A 1073 -19.18 29.16 3.95
N TYR A 1074 -20.20 28.89 3.13
CA TYR A 1074 -20.02 28.48 1.73
C TYR A 1074 -20.98 29.22 0.81
N VAL A 1075 -20.59 29.30 -0.46
CA VAL A 1075 -21.28 30.06 -1.51
C VAL A 1075 -21.32 29.22 -2.77
N SER A 1076 -22.43 29.25 -3.52
CA SER A 1076 -22.58 28.40 -4.73
C SER A 1076 -22.46 29.19 -6.03
N THR A 1077 -22.82 30.48 -6.03
CA THR A 1077 -22.80 31.34 -7.22
C THR A 1077 -21.73 32.42 -7.13
N GLN A 1078 -21.23 32.88 -8.27
CA GLN A 1078 -20.24 33.97 -8.31
C GLN A 1078 -20.85 35.30 -7.84
N GLU A 1079 -22.14 35.52 -8.11
CA GLU A 1079 -22.89 36.70 -7.67
C GLU A 1079 -22.99 36.78 -6.14
N GLU A 1080 -23.36 35.69 -5.46
CA GLU A 1080 -23.39 35.62 -3.99
C GLU A 1080 -22.00 35.88 -3.38
N LEU A 1081 -20.94 35.37 -4.03
CA LEU A 1081 -19.57 35.56 -3.56
C LEU A 1081 -19.17 37.02 -3.65
N SER A 1082 -19.51 37.69 -4.76
CA SER A 1082 -19.23 39.11 -4.96
C SER A 1082 -19.96 39.99 -3.94
N TYR A 1083 -21.21 39.66 -3.61
CA TYR A 1083 -22.01 40.36 -2.60
C TYR A 1083 -21.47 40.20 -1.17
N LEU A 1084 -21.02 38.99 -0.82
CA LEU A 1084 -20.41 38.71 0.48
C LEU A 1084 -19.10 39.50 0.67
N LEU A 1085 -18.26 39.54 -0.37
CA LEU A 1085 -16.99 40.25 -0.33
C LEU A 1085 -17.16 41.77 -0.31
N SER A 1086 -18.13 42.33 -1.04
CA SER A 1086 -18.41 43.78 -1.02
C SER A 1086 -18.90 44.26 0.34
N THR A 1087 -19.77 43.50 1.00
CA THR A 1087 -20.30 43.82 2.34
C THR A 1087 -19.19 43.93 3.41
N ILE A 1088 -18.11 43.16 3.24
CA ILE A 1088 -16.97 43.15 4.18
C ILE A 1088 -16.08 44.37 3.95
N GLN A 1089 -15.89 44.75 2.68
CA GLN A 1089 -15.13 45.94 2.34
C GLN A 1089 -15.80 47.19 2.91
N ASP A 1090 -17.12 47.35 2.79
CA ASP A 1090 -17.86 48.48 3.38
C ASP A 1090 -17.76 48.55 4.91
N LYS A 1091 -17.80 47.41 5.60
CA LYS A 1091 -17.57 47.36 7.07
C LYS A 1091 -16.16 47.78 7.45
N SER A 1092 -15.16 47.38 6.66
CA SER A 1092 -13.76 47.79 6.89
C SER A 1092 -13.54 49.28 6.60
N SER A 1093 -14.19 49.83 5.57
CA SER A 1093 -14.20 51.26 5.23
C SER A 1093 -14.80 52.10 6.35
N HIS A 1094 -15.95 51.68 6.90
CA HIS A 1094 -16.63 52.37 8.00
C HIS A 1094 -15.83 52.36 9.31
N GLN A 1095 -15.16 51.25 9.65
CA GLN A 1095 -14.28 51.19 10.83
C GLN A 1095 -13.02 52.05 10.67
N LEU A 1096 -12.45 52.12 9.47
CA LEU A 1096 -11.34 53.02 9.15
C LEU A 1096 -11.78 54.48 9.25
N LEU A 1097 -12.99 54.81 8.77
CA LEU A 1097 -13.61 56.13 8.89
C LEU A 1097 -13.85 56.53 10.35
N GLU A 1098 -14.41 55.65 11.19
CA GLU A 1098 -14.58 55.89 12.64
C GLU A 1098 -13.23 56.08 13.36
N GLN A 1099 -12.22 55.27 13.05
CA GLN A 1099 -10.88 55.43 13.66
C GLN A 1099 -10.18 56.71 13.20
N THR A 1100 -10.36 57.15 11.95
CA THR A 1100 -9.90 58.46 11.50
C THR A 1100 -10.71 59.58 12.13
N HIS A 1101 -12.01 59.40 12.35
CA HIS A 1101 -12.86 60.36 13.04
C HIS A 1101 -12.42 60.52 14.49
N ASP A 1102 -12.17 59.42 15.22
CA ASP A 1102 -11.64 59.45 16.60
C ASP A 1102 -10.21 59.99 16.70
N LYS A 1103 -9.35 59.74 15.70
CA LYS A 1103 -8.01 60.35 15.62
C LYS A 1103 -8.08 61.84 15.30
N LEU A 1104 -9.01 62.29 14.46
CA LEU A 1104 -9.25 63.72 14.23
C LEU A 1104 -9.88 64.38 15.46
N HIS A 1105 -10.83 63.71 16.12
CA HIS A 1105 -11.52 64.20 17.31
C HIS A 1105 -10.55 64.30 18.50
N SER A 1106 -9.65 63.34 18.68
CA SER A 1106 -8.60 63.40 19.72
C SER A 1106 -7.53 64.46 19.43
N SER A 1107 -7.15 64.69 18.17
CA SER A 1107 -6.23 65.77 17.80
C SER A 1107 -6.88 67.17 17.84
N LEU A 1108 -8.18 67.30 17.54
CA LEU A 1108 -8.98 68.51 17.76
C LEU A 1108 -9.19 68.79 19.26
N MET A 1109 -9.39 67.76 20.09
CA MET A 1109 -9.50 67.90 21.55
C MET A 1109 -8.18 68.28 22.22
N LEU A 1110 -7.03 67.82 21.69
CA LEU A 1110 -5.71 68.27 22.14
C LEU A 1110 -5.42 69.74 21.78
N ASN A 1111 -5.85 70.21 20.59
CA ASN A 1111 -5.72 71.63 20.23
C ASN A 1111 -6.70 72.53 21.00
N ASN A 1112 -7.90 72.06 21.34
CA ASN A 1112 -8.86 72.83 22.13
C ASN A 1112 -8.51 72.88 23.63
N SER A 1113 -7.84 71.87 24.18
CA SER A 1113 -7.42 71.88 25.59
C SER A 1113 -6.27 72.84 25.88
N GLU A 1114 -5.43 73.18 24.89
CA GLU A 1114 -4.46 74.27 25.01
C GLU A 1114 -5.11 75.67 24.91
N MET A 1115 -6.24 75.82 24.21
CA MET A 1115 -6.96 77.10 24.14
C MET A 1115 -7.89 77.38 25.35
N ILE A 1116 -8.40 76.34 26.01
CA ILE A 1116 -9.37 76.49 27.12
C ILE A 1116 -8.69 76.87 28.44
N HIS A 1117 -7.38 76.68 28.60
CA HIS A 1117 -6.67 77.09 29.82
C HIS A 1117 -6.39 78.60 29.96
N ARG A 1118 -6.82 79.45 29.02
CA ARG A 1118 -6.58 80.91 29.06
C ARG A 1118 -7.76 81.82 29.35
N ASN A 1119 -9.00 81.34 29.38
CA ASN A 1119 -10.15 82.22 29.63
C ASN A 1119 -11.27 81.53 30.41
N ALA A 1120 -11.24 81.64 31.74
CA ALA A 1120 -12.40 81.38 32.59
C ALA A 1120 -12.40 82.30 33.82
N ARG A 1121 -12.85 83.55 33.62
CA ARG A 1121 -13.53 84.36 34.63
C ARG A 1121 -14.88 84.75 34.04
N GLY A 1122 -15.97 84.34 34.67
CA GLY A 1122 -17.29 84.95 34.46
C GLY A 1122 -18.45 83.98 34.20
N SER A 1123 -19.33 83.92 35.21
CA SER A 1123 -20.80 83.88 35.12
C SER A 1123 -21.54 82.68 34.52
N CYS A 1124 -22.51 82.22 35.33
CA CYS A 1124 -23.66 81.39 35.00
C CYS A 1124 -24.59 81.94 33.91
N HIS A 1125 -25.46 81.02 33.46
CA HIS A 1125 -26.79 81.14 32.87
C HIS A 1125 -26.94 81.04 31.33
N GLU A 1126 -27.96 80.25 30.97
CA GLU A 1126 -28.62 80.08 29.65
C GLU A 1126 -27.99 79.11 28.65
N LEU A 1127 -28.64 77.96 28.45
CA LEU A 1127 -28.90 77.32 27.14
C LEU A 1127 -29.62 75.96 27.36
N SER A 1128 -30.91 76.01 27.68
CA SER A 1128 -31.80 74.84 27.79
C SER A 1128 -32.83 74.75 26.66
N GLU A 1129 -32.50 75.21 25.44
CA GLU A 1129 -33.51 75.36 24.38
C GLU A 1129 -33.14 74.79 22.99
N VAL A 1130 -32.08 73.98 22.85
CA VAL A 1130 -31.64 73.49 21.52
C VAL A 1130 -31.71 71.97 21.35
N THR A 1131 -32.12 71.21 22.36
CA THR A 1131 -32.14 69.73 22.31
C THR A 1131 -33.43 69.11 21.75
N SER A 1132 -34.43 69.90 21.32
CA SER A 1132 -35.71 69.36 20.84
C SER A 1132 -35.88 69.28 19.31
N THR A 1133 -34.91 69.73 18.50
CA THR A 1133 -35.06 69.82 17.03
C THR A 1133 -34.18 68.88 16.20
N LEU A 1134 -33.29 68.08 16.81
CA LEU A 1134 -32.36 67.21 16.07
C LEU A 1134 -32.74 65.71 16.03
N LEU A 1135 -33.85 65.32 16.65
CA LEU A 1135 -34.27 63.91 16.74
C LEU A 1135 -35.16 63.40 15.59
N HIS A 1136 -35.29 64.16 14.48
CA HIS A 1136 -36.24 63.80 13.40
C HIS A 1136 -35.66 63.62 11.98
N ALA A 1137 -34.33 63.57 11.81
CA ALA A 1137 -33.74 63.40 10.48
C ALA A 1137 -32.54 62.43 10.50
N THR A 1138 -32.81 61.13 10.60
CA THR A 1138 -31.94 60.05 10.06
C THR A 1138 -32.73 58.72 10.07
N ALA A 1139 -33.64 58.59 9.10
CA ALA A 1139 -34.22 57.32 8.69
C ALA A 1139 -34.47 57.39 7.17
N SER A 1140 -33.47 56.98 6.39
CA SER A 1140 -33.58 56.50 5.00
C SER A 1140 -32.29 55.79 4.62
#